data_AF-A0A4Q1VKW3-F1
#
_entry.id   AF-A0A4Q1VKW3-F1
#
_cell.length_a   1.000
_cell.length_b   1.000
_cell.length_c   1.000
_cell.angle_alpha   90.00
_cell.angle_beta   90.00
_cell.angle_gamma   90.00
#
_symmetry.space_group_name_H-M   'P 1'
#
loop_
_entity.id
_entity.type
_entity.pdbx_description
1 polymer ?
#
loop_
_entity_poly.entity_id
_entity_poly.type
_entity_poly.pdbx_seq_one_letter_code
_entity_poly.pdbx_strand_id
1 'polypeptide(L)'
;MITNAFNEYKNEYAFDNVYGHLIEILKRNLDISTESGVVHLDIGCGYGAIAEHITGEVGRVYVGIDANKSGLKSLKDRGFETHEHFLESQEDALSFFERVIGDRKLGSISMLDTLEHLPNGLSILKAIATLASKHSAMVAISVPNIQHRDIGFKLALGSIAYTDAGLLDHTHVMMYDYDHLDRVLRHAGLRICDQNHVRVNHSDQFFPRDHPVLQNATTIRTFLKYVRANVNDQDQINQFVVAALPCEPITGPTFEAVRDVDRPFLSIVTRTQGKRIHTLVEYFTCLAGQVCRDFEVFVVGHRLSLERQIAIEQVIEDLPLWLRDKTKLIRVDHGNRTHPLNVGFAQANGRYIAIHDDDDIPMGHWVDSFRKLAIENDGALLRCVSSLQHVETVSLRGRDGVRSIGKTSPFPSEFDFIQHLSGNYSPNNTLAFPRGVFHHLNMRFDENLTTTEDWDYIMRVASVVGVASSPEITGTYQWWEKGNSLAMHTDNEWALNKAWIQEKLDARPILIPAGTVRKILSLWEHANNVATQLDAVSHRNAIIEGQLGAMSQYDIDVQAQMKAISDHANFLKSEIDRNRNEAVDQQYLLREIGDIIDSTSWKLSAPMRWPKRIVGARSSRLTDHLGSSVQQLQETKRRLLSSRSWRATRPMRAVARLFKVHPI
;
A
#
# COMPACT_ATOMS: atom_id res chain seq x y z
N MET A 1 25.80 1.77 49.57
CA MET A 1 25.99 2.80 48.51
C MET A 1 27.40 2.68 47.99
N ILE A 2 27.58 2.47 46.68
CA ILE A 2 28.89 2.42 46.03
C ILE A 2 29.28 3.85 45.63
N THR A 3 30.47 4.29 46.03
CA THR A 3 30.97 5.64 45.73
C THR A 3 32.00 5.60 44.60
N ASN A 4 31.98 6.59 43.71
CA ASN A 4 33.00 6.74 42.68
C ASN A 4 34.31 7.29 43.29
N ALA A 5 35.39 6.52 43.18
CA ALA A 5 36.70 6.91 43.71
C ALA A 5 37.51 7.80 42.74
N PHE A 6 37.06 7.94 41.49
CA PHE A 6 37.77 8.61 40.41
C PHE A 6 37.17 9.97 40.04
N ASN A 7 35.90 10.21 40.36
CA ASN A 7 35.20 11.45 40.05
C ASN A 7 34.20 11.81 41.16
N GLU A 8 34.15 13.08 41.55
CA GLU A 8 33.11 13.59 42.45
C GLU A 8 31.97 14.19 41.62
N TYR A 9 30.75 13.66 41.78
CA TYR A 9 29.58 14.14 41.04
C TYR A 9 29.11 15.50 41.54
N LYS A 10 29.69 16.57 41.02
CA LYS A 10 29.26 17.94 41.26
C LYS A 10 28.46 18.46 40.07
N ASN A 11 27.27 17.91 39.87
CA ASN A 11 26.39 18.32 38.79
C ASN A 11 25.72 19.67 39.11
N GLU A 12 25.58 20.53 38.09
CA GLU A 12 24.88 21.80 38.21
C GLU A 12 23.38 21.66 37.96
N TYR A 13 22.59 22.49 38.61
CA TYR A 13 21.17 22.62 38.31
C TYR A 13 20.98 23.22 36.90
N ALA A 14 20.09 22.61 36.12
CA ALA A 14 19.58 23.19 34.89
C ALA A 14 18.09 22.85 34.76
N PHE A 15 17.30 23.75 34.15
CA PHE A 15 15.85 23.58 34.03
C PHE A 15 15.45 22.37 33.16
N ASP A 16 16.32 21.95 32.25
CA ASP A 16 16.13 20.87 31.27
C ASP A 16 16.84 19.56 31.64
N ASN A 17 17.48 19.50 32.81
CA ASN A 17 18.08 18.27 33.34
C ASN A 17 17.22 17.64 34.44
N VAL A 18 17.75 16.58 35.04
CA VAL A 18 17.12 15.79 36.10
C VAL A 18 16.58 16.66 37.23
N TYR A 19 17.37 17.64 37.66
CA TYR A 19 17.07 18.52 38.78
C TYR A 19 15.96 19.52 38.44
N GLY A 20 16.02 20.15 37.27
CA GLY A 20 14.96 21.04 36.80
C GLY A 20 13.64 20.31 36.61
N HIS A 21 13.70 19.14 36.00
CA HIS A 21 12.53 18.30 35.77
C HIS A 21 11.89 17.83 37.09
N LEU A 22 12.69 17.47 38.08
CA LEU A 22 12.23 17.19 39.44
C LEU A 22 11.50 18.39 40.05
N ILE A 23 12.13 19.57 40.04
CA ILE A 23 11.56 20.78 40.65
C ILE A 23 10.20 21.11 40.01
N GLU A 24 10.08 20.99 38.69
CA GLU A 24 8.80 21.20 38.00
C GLU A 24 7.72 20.17 38.38
N ILE A 25 8.08 18.88 38.55
CA ILE A 25 7.17 17.87 39.09
C ILE A 25 6.71 18.25 40.50
N LEU A 26 7.63 18.66 41.38
CA LEU A 26 7.28 19.03 42.75
C LEU A 26 6.37 20.27 42.77
N LYS A 27 6.68 21.31 42.00
CA LYS A 27 5.91 22.57 41.94
C LYS A 27 4.46 22.36 41.47
N ARG A 28 4.24 21.46 40.52
CA ARG A 28 2.89 21.23 39.95
C ARG A 28 2.04 20.25 40.75
N ASN A 29 2.65 19.40 41.60
CA ASN A 29 1.93 18.39 42.37
C ASN A 29 1.85 18.65 43.87
N LEU A 30 2.77 19.43 44.43
CA LEU A 30 2.71 19.83 45.82
C LEU A 30 1.94 21.14 45.92
N ASP A 31 0.99 21.19 46.85
CA ASP A 31 0.45 22.47 47.27
C ASP A 31 1.61 23.35 47.75
N ILE A 32 1.71 24.54 47.16
CA ILE A 32 2.45 25.68 47.72
C ILE A 32 1.66 26.14 48.95
N SER A 33 1.49 25.25 49.93
CA SER A 33 0.77 25.54 51.15
C SER A 33 1.59 26.55 51.95
N THR A 34 0.89 27.49 52.58
CA THR A 34 1.45 28.50 53.50
C THR A 34 1.96 27.91 54.82
N GLU A 35 2.00 26.58 54.94
CA GLU A 35 2.39 25.87 56.14
C GLU A 35 3.92 25.86 56.23
N SER A 36 4.47 26.80 57.00
CA SER A 36 5.91 26.92 57.19
C SER A 36 6.49 25.69 57.89
N GLY A 37 7.65 25.22 57.44
CA GLY A 37 8.41 24.17 58.15
C GLY A 37 8.17 22.74 57.66
N VAL A 38 7.43 22.54 56.56
CA VAL A 38 7.30 21.22 55.93
C VAL A 38 8.63 20.81 55.29
N VAL A 39 9.10 19.60 55.60
CA VAL A 39 10.40 19.09 55.18
C VAL A 39 10.36 18.46 53.79
N HIS A 40 11.43 18.69 53.03
CA HIS A 40 11.84 17.89 51.89
C HIS A 40 13.09 17.09 52.26
N LEU A 41 13.01 15.77 52.16
CA LEU A 41 14.12 14.87 52.46
C LEU A 41 14.81 14.42 51.17
N ASP A 42 16.06 14.84 50.96
CA ASP A 42 16.85 14.46 49.78
C ASP A 42 17.84 13.34 50.14
N ILE A 43 17.58 12.13 49.64
CA ILE A 43 18.35 10.92 49.95
C ILE A 43 19.33 10.65 48.81
N GLY A 44 20.63 10.55 49.13
CA GLY A 44 21.68 10.54 48.13
C GLY A 44 21.91 11.93 47.53
N CYS A 45 21.83 12.96 48.37
CA CYS A 45 21.79 14.36 47.93
C CYS A 45 23.09 14.87 47.29
N GLY A 46 24.21 14.17 47.43
CA GLY A 46 25.52 14.56 46.93
C GLY A 46 25.89 15.99 47.31
N TYR A 47 26.09 16.84 46.31
CA TYR A 47 26.36 18.28 46.48
C TYR A 47 25.10 19.13 46.69
N GLY A 48 23.90 18.54 46.59
CA GLY A 48 22.60 19.17 46.80
C GLY A 48 22.26 20.21 45.74
N ALA A 49 22.26 19.81 44.46
CA ALA A 49 21.99 20.68 43.32
C ALA A 49 20.59 21.33 43.35
N ILE A 50 19.65 20.73 44.08
CA ILE A 50 18.27 21.19 44.18
C ILE A 50 17.99 22.02 45.45
N ALA A 51 18.93 22.13 46.38
CA ALA A 51 18.66 22.59 47.75
C ALA A 51 18.07 24.02 47.81
N GLU A 52 18.64 24.95 47.06
CA GLU A 52 18.14 26.33 46.95
C GLU A 52 16.76 26.39 46.29
N HIS A 53 16.52 25.57 45.27
CA HIS A 53 15.24 25.54 44.54
C HIS A 53 14.13 24.91 45.39
N ILE A 54 14.44 23.88 46.17
CA ILE A 54 13.51 23.30 47.15
C ILE A 54 13.07 24.35 48.19
N THR A 55 14.02 25.17 48.66
CA THR A 55 13.72 26.20 49.67
C THR A 55 13.03 27.42 49.07
N GLY A 56 13.54 27.93 47.96
CA GLY A 56 13.12 29.19 47.35
C GLY A 56 11.89 29.08 46.43
N GLU A 57 11.74 27.96 45.72
CA GLU A 57 10.64 27.78 44.75
C GLU A 57 9.56 26.81 45.25
N VAL A 58 9.95 25.69 45.86
CA VAL A 58 8.99 24.68 46.38
C VAL A 58 8.50 25.06 47.79
N GLY A 59 9.24 25.90 48.51
CA GLY A 59 8.87 26.37 49.84
C GLY A 59 8.98 25.31 50.94
N ARG A 60 9.97 24.42 50.86
CA ARG A 60 10.20 23.34 51.84
C ARG A 60 11.51 23.53 52.59
N VAL A 61 11.58 23.02 53.81
CA VAL A 61 12.85 22.93 54.57
C VAL A 61 13.64 21.76 54.03
N TYR A 62 14.81 22.04 53.45
CA TYR A 62 15.67 21.02 52.88
C TYR A 62 16.48 20.27 53.94
N VAL A 63 16.45 18.94 53.87
CA VAL A 63 17.27 18.04 54.69
C VAL A 63 17.96 17.03 53.77
N GLY A 64 19.30 17.07 53.71
CA GLY A 64 20.10 16.16 52.88
C GLY A 64 20.67 14.98 53.65
N ILE A 65 20.61 13.78 53.07
CA ILE A 65 21.26 12.56 53.57
C ILE A 65 22.18 12.03 52.47
N ASP A 66 23.44 11.74 52.80
CA ASP A 66 24.38 11.10 51.87
C ASP A 66 25.51 10.36 52.61
N ALA A 67 26.30 9.55 51.90
CA ALA A 67 27.56 9.02 52.38
C ALA A 67 28.76 9.91 51.99
N ASN A 68 28.61 10.79 51.00
CA ASN A 68 29.61 11.70 50.46
C ASN A 68 29.86 12.89 51.40
N LYS A 69 30.97 12.81 52.15
CA LYS A 69 31.40 13.84 53.11
C LYS A 69 31.68 15.20 52.45
N SER A 70 32.26 15.23 51.26
CA SER A 70 32.57 16.48 50.53
C SER A 70 31.28 17.23 50.17
N GLY A 71 30.31 16.50 49.62
CA GLY A 71 28.99 17.02 49.26
C GLY A 71 28.20 17.55 50.47
N LEU A 72 28.13 16.76 51.54
CA LEU A 72 27.48 17.18 52.80
C LEU A 72 28.17 18.40 53.42
N LYS A 73 29.50 18.47 53.42
CA LYS A 73 30.22 19.65 53.90
C LYS A 73 29.85 20.89 53.09
N SER A 74 29.81 20.76 51.75
CA SER A 74 29.40 21.85 50.85
C SER A 74 27.98 22.35 51.15
N LEU A 75 27.02 21.43 51.33
CA LEU A 75 25.64 21.76 51.72
C LEU A 75 25.57 22.48 53.07
N LYS A 76 26.32 21.98 54.06
CA LYS A 76 26.37 22.58 55.40
C LYS A 76 26.98 23.98 55.38
N ASP A 77 28.04 24.20 54.61
CA ASP A 77 28.66 25.52 54.42
C ASP A 77 27.69 26.52 53.74
N ARG A 78 26.73 26.02 52.95
CA ARG A 78 25.61 26.80 52.38
C ARG A 78 24.41 27.00 53.33
N GLY A 79 24.47 26.44 54.54
CA GLY A 79 23.46 26.63 55.58
C GLY A 79 22.34 25.58 55.60
N PHE A 80 22.48 24.47 54.87
CA PHE A 80 21.49 23.40 54.85
C PHE A 80 21.72 22.34 55.93
N GLU A 81 20.65 21.68 56.36
CA GLU A 81 20.72 20.53 57.26
C GLU A 81 21.22 19.29 56.51
N THR A 82 22.23 18.62 57.05
CA THR A 82 22.89 17.48 56.41
C THR A 82 23.21 16.37 57.39
N HIS A 83 22.99 15.12 57.00
CA HIS A 83 23.29 13.95 57.81
C HIS A 83 24.08 12.90 57.02
N GLU A 84 25.15 12.38 57.61
CA GLU A 84 25.94 11.29 57.02
C GLU A 84 25.28 9.94 57.35
N HIS A 85 24.99 9.14 56.32
CA HIS A 85 24.42 7.79 56.50
C HIS A 85 24.68 6.86 55.32
N PHE A 86 24.89 5.57 55.62
CA PHE A 86 25.01 4.51 54.64
C PHE A 86 23.70 3.71 54.56
N LEU A 87 23.15 3.58 53.36
CA LEU A 87 21.90 2.87 53.12
C LEU A 87 22.12 1.34 53.06
N GLU A 88 22.13 0.67 54.22
CA GLU A 88 22.47 -0.75 54.35
C GLU A 88 21.28 -1.71 54.36
N SER A 89 20.20 -1.38 55.08
CA SER A 89 19.01 -2.22 55.21
C SER A 89 17.74 -1.39 55.32
N GLN A 90 16.57 -2.06 55.22
CA GLN A 90 15.28 -1.38 55.35
C GLN A 90 15.09 -0.83 56.77
N GLU A 91 15.37 -1.64 57.80
CA GLU A 91 15.15 -1.30 59.20
C GLU A 91 16.07 -0.16 59.66
N ASP A 92 17.34 -0.20 59.25
CA ASP A 92 18.34 0.82 59.57
C ASP A 92 17.98 2.16 58.90
N ALA A 93 17.71 2.15 57.60
CA ALA A 93 17.33 3.34 56.85
C ALA A 93 16.04 3.98 57.40
N LEU A 94 15.00 3.18 57.67
CA LEU A 94 13.75 3.70 58.23
C LEU A 94 13.97 4.34 59.61
N SER A 95 14.69 3.64 60.50
CA SER A 95 14.99 4.14 61.85
C SER A 95 15.81 5.43 61.80
N PHE A 96 16.74 5.52 60.85
CA PHE A 96 17.54 6.72 60.61
C PHE A 96 16.68 7.87 60.12
N PHE A 97 15.85 7.66 59.09
CA PHE A 97 14.99 8.69 58.53
C PHE A 97 14.01 9.22 59.57
N GLU A 98 13.38 8.35 60.36
CA GLU A 98 12.47 8.76 61.45
C GLU A 98 13.18 9.61 62.50
N ARG A 99 14.41 9.24 62.87
CA ARG A 99 15.21 10.03 63.82
C ARG A 99 15.58 11.40 63.24
N VAL A 100 15.94 11.46 61.96
CA VAL A 100 16.27 12.73 61.29
C VAL A 100 15.03 13.60 61.22
N ILE A 101 13.92 13.10 60.70
CA ILE A 101 12.68 13.88 60.55
C ILE A 101 12.12 14.30 61.92
N GLY A 102 12.14 13.42 62.91
CA GLY A 102 11.55 13.67 64.23
C GLY A 102 10.06 13.97 64.13
N ASP A 103 9.60 14.97 64.89
CA ASP A 103 8.18 15.39 64.90
C ASP A 103 7.81 16.32 63.72
N ARG A 104 8.74 16.57 62.79
CA ARG A 104 8.52 17.48 61.66
C ARG A 104 7.57 16.85 60.63
N LYS A 105 6.74 17.68 60.00
CA LYS A 105 5.89 17.23 58.89
C LYS A 105 6.74 17.05 57.63
N LEU A 106 6.85 15.82 57.15
CA LEU A 106 7.50 15.50 55.87
C LEU A 106 6.49 15.68 54.72
N GLY A 107 6.81 16.52 53.74
CA GLY A 107 5.94 16.75 52.58
C GLY A 107 6.41 16.04 51.32
N SER A 108 7.72 15.85 51.18
CA SER A 108 8.29 15.19 49.99
C SER A 108 9.65 14.56 50.25
N ILE A 109 10.00 13.58 49.45
CA ILE A 109 11.26 12.83 49.48
C ILE A 109 11.82 12.79 48.06
N SER A 110 13.11 13.02 47.86
CA SER A 110 13.81 12.74 46.60
C SER A 110 14.88 11.65 46.77
N MET A 111 15.10 10.89 45.70
CA MET A 111 16.26 10.02 45.53
C MET A 111 16.69 10.10 44.06
N LEU A 112 17.72 10.89 43.79
CA LEU A 112 18.22 11.17 42.45
C LEU A 112 19.60 10.55 42.27
N ASP A 113 19.87 9.98 41.10
CA ASP A 113 21.19 9.47 40.70
C ASP A 113 21.82 8.56 41.80
N THR A 114 21.00 7.74 42.46
CA THR A 114 21.38 7.01 43.68
C THR A 114 20.93 5.55 43.65
N LEU A 115 19.71 5.29 43.19
CA LEU A 115 19.08 3.97 43.29
C LEU A 115 19.87 2.90 42.51
N GLU A 116 20.46 3.26 41.38
CA GLU A 116 21.33 2.47 40.52
C GLU A 116 22.66 2.05 41.17
N HIS A 117 23.08 2.74 42.22
CA HIS A 117 24.26 2.44 43.03
C HIS A 117 23.95 1.57 44.26
N LEU A 118 22.70 1.10 44.42
CA LEU A 118 22.22 0.34 45.57
C LEU A 118 21.90 -1.13 45.20
N PRO A 119 22.73 -2.10 45.61
CA PRO A 119 22.41 -3.53 45.47
C PRO A 119 21.12 -3.95 46.20
N ASN A 120 20.76 -3.20 47.24
CA ASN A 120 19.62 -3.41 48.12
C ASN A 120 18.48 -2.40 47.86
N GLY A 121 18.40 -1.82 46.65
CA GLY A 121 17.50 -0.70 46.33
C GLY A 121 16.03 -0.90 46.73
N LEU A 122 15.47 -2.10 46.55
CA LEU A 122 14.09 -2.40 46.97
C LEU A 122 13.87 -2.24 48.49
N SER A 123 14.82 -2.67 49.32
CA SER A 123 14.73 -2.55 50.78
C SER A 123 14.71 -1.08 51.21
N ILE A 124 15.51 -0.25 50.56
CA ILE A 124 15.56 1.19 50.81
C ILE A 124 14.28 1.87 50.34
N LEU A 125 13.76 1.50 49.16
CA LEU A 125 12.47 2.00 48.67
C LEU A 125 11.31 1.63 49.60
N LYS A 126 11.33 0.46 50.25
CA LYS A 126 10.32 0.10 51.26
C LYS A 126 10.40 0.97 52.52
N ALA A 127 11.61 1.34 52.95
CA ALA A 127 11.79 2.30 54.04
C ALA A 127 11.21 3.67 53.65
N ILE A 128 11.52 4.14 52.44
CA ILE A 128 10.98 5.38 51.88
C ILE A 128 9.45 5.33 51.78
N ALA A 129 8.88 4.24 51.26
CA ALA A 129 7.44 4.06 51.13
C ALA A 129 6.73 4.07 52.49
N THR A 130 7.33 3.42 53.50
CA THR A 130 6.80 3.40 54.87
C THR A 130 6.78 4.80 55.47
N LEU A 131 7.89 5.54 55.35
CA LEU A 131 7.99 6.92 55.82
C LEU A 131 7.01 7.84 55.08
N ALA A 132 6.96 7.74 53.75
CA ALA A 132 6.07 8.52 52.91
C ALA A 132 4.60 8.27 53.25
N SER A 133 4.22 7.02 53.51
CA SER A 133 2.86 6.65 53.94
C SER A 133 2.49 7.30 55.27
N LYS A 134 3.39 7.31 56.26
CA LYS A 134 3.15 7.94 57.58
C LYS A 134 2.86 9.43 57.49
N HIS A 135 3.48 10.13 56.55
CA HIS A 135 3.36 11.59 56.42
C HIS A 135 2.51 12.05 55.23
N SER A 136 1.99 11.13 54.42
CA SER A 136 1.38 11.44 53.11
C SER A 136 2.33 12.24 52.21
N ALA A 137 3.63 11.89 52.22
CA ALA A 137 4.65 12.58 51.46
C ALA A 137 4.75 12.04 50.03
N MET A 138 5.02 12.93 49.08
CA MET A 138 5.34 12.56 47.71
C MET A 138 6.78 12.08 47.61
N VAL A 139 7.03 11.05 46.80
CA VAL A 139 8.38 10.52 46.55
C VAL A 139 8.74 10.80 45.11
N ALA A 140 9.91 11.38 44.86
CA ALA A 140 10.40 11.63 43.52
C ALA A 140 11.74 10.92 43.29
N ILE A 141 11.86 10.23 42.17
CA ILE A 141 12.97 9.31 41.90
C ILE A 141 13.50 9.56 40.50
N SER A 142 14.82 9.53 40.34
CA SER A 142 15.46 9.41 39.03
C SER A 142 16.35 8.17 38.92
N VAL A 143 16.38 7.59 37.71
CA VAL A 143 17.31 6.53 37.34
C VAL A 143 17.72 6.65 35.86
N PRO A 144 18.94 6.24 35.49
CA PRO A 144 19.39 6.14 34.10
C PRO A 144 18.63 5.06 33.33
N ASN A 145 18.34 5.36 32.05
CA ASN A 145 17.66 4.44 31.15
C ASN A 145 18.66 3.61 30.33
N ILE A 146 18.79 2.32 30.65
CA ILE A 146 19.66 1.40 29.90
C ILE A 146 19.21 1.18 28.45
N GLN A 147 17.94 1.46 28.14
CA GLN A 147 17.36 1.26 26.82
C GLN A 147 17.54 2.44 25.86
N HIS A 148 18.28 3.49 26.25
CA HIS A 148 18.59 4.58 25.33
C HIS A 148 19.22 4.04 24.04
N ARG A 149 18.75 4.51 22.89
CA ARG A 149 19.07 3.89 21.59
C ARG A 149 20.55 3.83 21.26
N ASP A 150 21.35 4.79 21.74
CA ASP A 150 22.80 4.79 21.48
C ASP A 150 23.49 3.61 22.19
N ILE A 151 22.98 3.17 23.35
CA ILE A 151 23.41 1.93 24.02
C ILE A 151 22.89 0.74 23.24
N GLY A 152 21.57 0.69 22.99
CA GLY A 152 20.92 -0.44 22.34
C GLY A 152 21.50 -0.76 20.96
N PHE A 153 21.79 0.25 20.14
CA PHE A 153 22.35 0.06 18.80
C PHE A 153 23.80 -0.42 18.82
N LYS A 154 24.63 0.08 19.76
CA LYS A 154 26.00 -0.44 19.96
C LYS A 154 25.96 -1.87 20.49
N LEU A 155 25.08 -2.16 21.44
CA LEU A 155 24.95 -3.47 22.07
C LEU A 155 24.48 -4.53 21.06
N ALA A 156 23.58 -4.18 20.14
CA ALA A 156 23.16 -5.06 19.05
C ALA A 156 24.32 -5.50 18.13
N LEU A 157 25.42 -4.76 18.12
CA LEU A 157 26.65 -5.11 17.40
C LEU A 157 27.78 -5.59 18.33
N GLY A 158 27.45 -5.98 19.57
CA GLY A 158 28.39 -6.56 20.53
C GLY A 158 29.29 -5.53 21.22
N SER A 159 28.90 -4.25 21.24
CA SER A 159 29.68 -3.19 21.89
C SER A 159 28.94 -2.58 23.09
N ILE A 160 29.61 -2.55 24.25
CA ILE A 160 29.20 -1.85 25.46
C ILE A 160 30.42 -1.13 26.03
N ALA A 161 30.23 0.08 26.57
CA ALA A 161 31.32 0.88 27.10
C ALA A 161 30.90 1.53 28.42
N TYR A 162 31.50 1.05 29.52
CA TYR A 162 31.36 1.71 30.81
C TYR A 162 32.24 2.97 30.85
N THR A 163 31.70 4.05 31.40
CA THR A 163 32.31 5.36 31.49
C THR A 163 32.49 5.79 32.95
N ASP A 164 33.23 6.87 33.17
CA ASP A 164 33.45 7.48 34.47
C ASP A 164 32.21 8.18 35.04
N ALA A 165 31.28 8.58 34.17
CA ALA A 165 29.96 9.12 34.46
C ALA A 165 28.96 8.81 33.33
N GLY A 166 27.66 9.00 33.58
CA GLY A 166 26.61 8.92 32.55
C GLY A 166 25.76 7.64 32.64
N LEU A 167 25.11 7.25 31.54
CA LEU A 167 24.16 6.12 31.56
C LEU A 167 24.81 4.78 31.94
N LEU A 168 26.05 4.56 31.48
CA LEU A 168 26.85 3.38 31.79
C LEU A 168 28.01 3.73 32.71
N ASP A 169 27.73 4.46 33.78
CA ASP A 169 28.70 4.66 34.84
C ASP A 169 29.19 3.31 35.39
N HIS A 170 30.51 3.14 35.49
CA HIS A 170 31.14 1.94 36.03
C HIS A 170 30.75 1.59 37.48
N THR A 171 30.16 2.53 38.22
CA THR A 171 29.68 2.33 39.60
C THR A 171 28.21 1.89 39.68
N HIS A 172 27.46 1.90 38.56
CA HIS A 172 26.10 1.37 38.52
C HIS A 172 26.13 -0.15 38.70
N VAL A 173 25.34 -0.64 39.66
CA VAL A 173 25.16 -2.08 39.92
C VAL A 173 23.78 -2.57 39.56
N MET A 174 22.84 -1.64 39.34
CA MET A 174 21.50 -1.91 38.86
C MET A 174 21.24 -1.08 37.60
N MET A 175 20.59 -1.69 36.61
CA MET A 175 20.21 -1.04 35.36
C MET A 175 18.68 -0.98 35.28
N TYR A 176 18.14 0.14 34.82
CA TYR A 176 16.70 0.35 34.77
C TYR A 176 16.20 0.60 33.36
N ASP A 177 15.11 -0.07 33.02
CA ASP A 177 14.13 0.43 32.07
C ASP A 177 12.88 0.89 32.82
N TYR A 178 11.92 1.48 32.09
CA TYR A 178 10.71 2.02 32.69
C TYR A 178 9.87 0.93 33.40
N ASP A 179 9.72 -0.23 32.76
CA ASP A 179 8.88 -1.31 33.28
C ASP A 179 9.50 -1.96 34.53
N HIS A 180 10.82 -2.09 34.58
CA HIS A 180 11.54 -2.54 35.76
C HIS A 180 11.44 -1.53 36.90
N LEU A 181 11.59 -0.23 36.61
CA LEU A 181 11.41 0.84 37.60
C LEU A 181 9.99 0.81 38.20
N ASP A 182 8.94 0.85 37.37
CA ASP A 182 7.54 0.79 37.84
C ASP A 182 7.30 -0.48 38.68
N ARG A 183 7.82 -1.63 38.23
CA ARG A 183 7.71 -2.89 38.96
C ARG A 183 8.36 -2.82 40.34
N VAL A 184 9.60 -2.32 40.44
CA VAL A 184 10.32 -2.22 41.71
C VAL A 184 9.62 -1.24 42.66
N LEU A 185 9.13 -0.10 42.15
CA LEU A 185 8.36 0.87 42.94
C LEU A 185 7.06 0.25 43.47
N ARG A 186 6.29 -0.45 42.64
CA ARG A 186 5.06 -1.12 43.08
C ARG A 186 5.30 -2.18 44.15
N HIS A 187 6.41 -2.92 44.07
CA HIS A 187 6.78 -3.88 45.13
C HIS A 187 7.25 -3.20 46.42
N ALA A 188 7.77 -1.97 46.32
CA ALA A 188 8.12 -1.16 47.49
C ALA A 188 6.88 -0.56 48.19
N GLY A 189 5.74 -0.47 47.49
CA GLY A 189 4.55 0.25 47.96
C GLY A 189 4.48 1.68 47.46
N LEU A 190 5.02 1.95 46.27
CA LEU A 190 4.97 3.24 45.58
C LEU A 190 4.32 3.08 44.21
N ARG A 191 3.42 4.00 43.86
CA ARG A 191 2.80 4.05 42.53
C ARG A 191 3.15 5.37 41.85
N ILE A 192 3.75 5.29 40.66
CA ILE A 192 4.01 6.46 39.82
C ILE A 192 2.68 7.18 39.55
N CYS A 193 2.64 8.47 39.84
CA CYS A 193 1.49 9.34 39.62
C CYS A 193 1.77 10.46 38.62
N ASP A 194 3.04 10.82 38.41
CA ASP A 194 3.45 11.84 37.46
C ASP A 194 4.91 11.62 36.99
N GLN A 195 5.30 12.22 35.87
CA GLN A 195 6.62 12.07 35.27
C GLN A 195 7.06 13.27 34.44
N ASN A 196 8.37 13.49 34.36
CA ASN A 196 8.99 14.50 33.52
C ASN A 196 10.40 14.02 33.12
N HIS A 197 10.49 13.05 32.21
CA HIS A 197 11.77 12.42 31.87
C HIS A 197 12.73 13.36 31.13
N VAL A 198 14.04 13.16 31.32
CA VAL A 198 15.07 13.86 30.56
C VAL A 198 15.23 13.17 29.21
N ARG A 199 15.01 13.90 28.11
CA ARG A 199 15.13 13.38 26.75
C ARG A 199 16.30 14.02 26.02
N VAL A 200 17.15 13.18 25.43
CA VAL A 200 18.30 13.62 24.63
C VAL A 200 18.32 12.88 23.31
N ASN A 201 18.75 13.56 22.24
CA ASN A 201 18.87 12.90 20.94
C ASN A 201 20.16 12.06 20.86
N HIS A 202 21.24 12.52 21.50
CA HIS A 202 22.51 11.83 21.62
C HIS A 202 22.86 11.81 23.10
N SER A 203 23.04 10.61 23.67
CA SER A 203 23.45 10.50 25.08
C SER A 203 24.96 10.61 25.22
N ASP A 204 25.45 10.51 26.46
CA ASP A 204 26.87 10.32 26.77
C ASP A 204 27.47 9.10 26.06
N GLN A 205 26.62 8.15 25.61
CA GLN A 205 27.02 6.94 24.89
C GLN A 205 27.14 7.13 23.38
N PHE A 206 26.98 8.35 22.86
CA PHE A 206 27.21 8.70 21.46
C PHE A 206 28.72 8.76 21.12
N PHE A 207 29.43 7.65 21.33
CA PHE A 207 30.83 7.48 20.98
C PHE A 207 31.16 6.00 20.65
N PRO A 208 32.21 5.75 19.86
CA PRO A 208 33.02 6.76 19.16
C PRO A 208 32.21 7.45 18.03
N ARG A 209 32.58 8.70 17.69
CA ARG A 209 31.82 9.56 16.77
C ARG A 209 31.80 9.07 15.33
N ASP A 210 32.51 8.01 15.00
CA ASP A 210 32.58 7.38 13.69
C ASP A 210 31.85 6.02 13.65
N HIS A 211 31.26 5.58 14.77
CA HIS A 211 30.55 4.31 14.82
C HIS A 211 29.31 4.34 13.87
N PRO A 212 29.17 3.40 12.91
CA PRO A 212 28.14 3.48 11.87
C PRO A 212 26.70 3.57 12.38
N VAL A 213 26.32 2.79 13.41
CA VAL A 213 24.96 2.86 14.00
C VAL A 213 24.66 4.14 14.78
N LEU A 214 25.69 4.95 15.08
CA LEU A 214 25.54 6.27 15.69
C LEU A 214 25.45 7.38 14.62
N GLN A 215 26.00 7.17 13.43
CA GLN A 215 26.01 8.19 12.38
C GLN A 215 24.67 8.34 11.67
N ASN A 216 24.09 9.55 11.73
CA ASN A 216 22.75 9.87 11.22
C ASN A 216 22.53 9.54 9.74
N ALA A 217 23.57 9.61 8.92
CA ALA A 217 23.47 9.37 7.48
C ALA A 217 23.54 7.89 7.08
N THR A 218 23.77 6.95 8.02
CA THR A 218 23.91 5.54 7.67
C THR A 218 22.56 4.85 7.53
N THR A 219 22.46 3.98 6.53
CA THR A 219 21.26 3.17 6.29
C THR A 219 20.96 2.26 7.49
N ILE A 220 22.00 1.69 8.13
CA ILE A 220 21.84 0.81 9.30
C ILE A 220 21.23 1.55 10.49
N ARG A 221 21.66 2.78 10.81
CA ARG A 221 21.03 3.58 11.87
C ARG A 221 19.60 3.92 11.53
N THR A 222 19.34 4.32 10.29
CA THR A 222 17.99 4.65 9.82
C THR A 222 17.05 3.46 9.99
N PHE A 223 17.51 2.26 9.64
CA PHE A 223 16.77 1.01 9.82
C PHE A 223 16.52 0.70 11.31
N LEU A 224 17.57 0.69 12.14
CA LEU A 224 17.44 0.38 13.57
C LEU A 224 16.54 1.39 14.29
N LYS A 225 16.65 2.68 13.96
CA LYS A 225 15.78 3.73 14.48
C LYS A 225 14.33 3.51 14.06
N TYR A 226 14.08 3.14 12.80
CA TYR A 226 12.74 2.82 12.35
C TYR A 226 12.14 1.65 13.13
N VAL A 227 12.87 0.54 13.27
CA VAL A 227 12.39 -0.62 14.04
C VAL A 227 12.14 -0.22 15.51
N ARG A 228 13.11 0.44 16.15
CA ARG A 228 13.02 0.82 17.57
C ARG A 228 11.90 1.81 17.87
N ALA A 229 11.67 2.79 17.00
CA ALA A 229 10.64 3.81 17.15
C ALA A 229 9.22 3.25 17.03
N ASN A 230 9.04 2.11 16.34
CA ASN A 230 7.74 1.44 16.32
C ASN A 230 7.42 0.75 17.65
N VAL A 231 8.43 0.31 18.41
CA VAL A 231 8.22 -0.46 19.66
C VAL A 231 7.63 0.41 20.78
N ASN A 232 8.27 1.53 21.10
CA ASN A 232 7.79 2.54 22.07
C ASN A 232 8.54 3.87 21.86
N ASP A 233 8.14 4.91 22.59
CA ASP A 233 8.66 6.29 22.49
C ASP A 233 9.81 6.60 23.47
N GLN A 234 10.41 5.57 24.08
CA GLN A 234 11.38 5.73 25.18
C GLN A 234 12.85 5.73 24.72
N ASP A 235 13.10 5.58 23.42
CA ASP A 235 14.45 5.38 22.86
C ASP A 235 15.37 6.60 22.98
N GLN A 236 14.81 7.78 23.28
CA GLN A 236 15.49 9.05 23.52
C GLN A 236 15.46 9.49 24.99
N ILE A 237 14.83 8.72 25.88
CA ILE A 237 14.86 9.04 27.31
C ILE A 237 16.25 8.70 27.84
N ASN A 238 16.96 9.70 28.34
CA ASN A 238 18.25 9.54 29.01
C ASN A 238 18.03 9.07 30.44
N GLN A 239 17.21 9.80 31.19
CA GLN A 239 16.86 9.44 32.56
C GLN A 239 15.36 9.52 32.77
N PHE A 240 14.85 8.54 33.50
CA PHE A 240 13.50 8.60 34.01
C PHE A 240 13.48 9.50 35.24
N VAL A 241 12.62 10.50 35.25
CA VAL A 241 12.25 11.28 36.46
C VAL A 241 10.77 11.09 36.70
N VAL A 242 10.41 10.54 37.86
CA VAL A 242 9.04 10.18 38.22
C VAL A 242 8.69 10.69 39.62
N ALA A 243 7.43 11.06 39.82
CA ALA A 243 6.84 11.18 41.15
C ALA A 243 5.91 10.00 41.41
N ALA A 244 5.93 9.53 42.65
CA ALA A 244 5.15 8.42 43.13
C ALA A 244 4.52 8.75 44.49
N LEU A 245 3.39 8.10 44.75
CA LEU A 245 2.68 8.17 46.03
C LEU A 245 2.67 6.78 46.69
N PRO A 246 2.60 6.72 48.03
CA PRO A 246 2.41 5.48 48.75
C PRO A 246 1.16 4.73 48.27
N CYS A 247 1.28 3.42 48.08
CA CYS A 247 0.18 2.53 47.75
C CYS A 247 0.37 1.17 48.43
N GLU A 248 -0.65 0.31 48.34
CA GLU A 248 -0.51 -1.08 48.74
C GLU A 248 0.56 -1.78 47.86
N PRO A 249 1.57 -2.43 48.45
CA PRO A 249 2.60 -3.13 47.69
C PRO A 249 2.02 -4.33 46.95
N ILE A 250 2.50 -4.57 45.72
CA ILE A 250 2.16 -5.81 45.01
C ILE A 250 2.94 -7.00 45.56
N THR A 251 2.31 -8.16 45.58
CA THR A 251 2.92 -9.43 45.99
C THR A 251 3.37 -10.24 44.76
N GLY A 252 4.42 -11.03 44.93
CA GLY A 252 5.01 -11.84 43.85
C GLY A 252 6.50 -11.59 43.66
N PRO A 253 7.11 -12.23 42.64
CA PRO A 253 8.51 -12.02 42.31
C PRO A 253 8.72 -10.67 41.60
N THR A 254 9.84 -10.02 41.89
CA THR A 254 10.29 -8.78 41.22
C THR A 254 10.93 -9.03 39.85
N PHE A 255 11.02 -10.29 39.45
CA PHE A 255 11.64 -10.76 38.21
C PHE A 255 10.66 -11.65 37.43
N GLU A 256 10.96 -11.89 36.17
CA GLU A 256 10.18 -12.80 35.33
C GLU A 256 10.39 -14.25 35.78
N ALA A 257 9.41 -14.80 36.48
CA ALA A 257 9.46 -16.19 36.94
C ALA A 257 9.09 -17.20 35.83
N VAL A 258 8.29 -16.78 34.86
CA VAL A 258 7.87 -17.60 33.72
C VAL A 258 8.62 -17.11 32.48
N ARG A 259 9.49 -17.97 31.94
CA ARG A 259 10.26 -17.66 30.73
C ARG A 259 9.41 -17.84 29.47
N ASP A 260 8.81 -19.01 29.35
CA ASP A 260 7.93 -19.37 28.24
C ASP A 260 6.54 -19.68 28.77
N VAL A 261 5.55 -19.07 28.13
CA VAL A 261 4.13 -19.34 28.40
C VAL A 261 3.69 -20.44 27.45
N ASP A 262 2.99 -21.45 27.96
CA ASP A 262 2.34 -22.46 27.12
C ASP A 262 1.26 -21.79 26.26
N ARG A 263 1.33 -22.01 24.94
CA ARG A 263 0.55 -21.29 23.94
C ARG A 263 0.10 -22.27 22.85
N PRO A 264 -1.11 -22.09 22.31
CA PRO A 264 -1.49 -22.83 21.12
C PRO A 264 -0.52 -22.50 19.97
N PHE A 265 -0.38 -23.41 19.01
CA PHE A 265 0.43 -23.13 17.83
C PHE A 265 -0.12 -21.95 17.04
N LEU A 266 -1.43 -21.92 16.77
CA LEU A 266 -2.07 -20.91 15.93
C LEU A 266 -3.24 -20.20 16.64
N SER A 267 -3.29 -18.87 16.57
CA SER A 267 -4.53 -18.11 16.78
C SER A 267 -5.13 -17.74 15.44
N ILE A 268 -6.39 -18.10 15.22
CA ILE A 268 -7.11 -17.76 13.99
C ILE A 268 -8.00 -16.56 14.28
N VAL A 269 -7.78 -15.47 13.57
CA VAL A 269 -8.58 -14.24 13.66
C VAL A 269 -9.54 -14.19 12.47
N THR A 270 -10.83 -14.25 12.76
CA THR A 270 -11.90 -14.24 11.75
C THR A 270 -12.75 -12.99 11.94
N ARG A 271 -12.70 -12.08 10.95
CA ARG A 271 -13.59 -10.92 10.94
C ARG A 271 -14.94 -11.33 10.38
N THR A 272 -16.01 -10.82 10.97
CA THR A 272 -17.35 -11.01 10.41
C THR A 272 -18.26 -9.83 10.71
N GLN A 273 -19.19 -9.56 9.80
CA GLN A 273 -20.32 -8.65 10.02
C GLN A 273 -21.63 -9.41 10.29
N GLY A 274 -21.59 -10.75 10.36
CA GLY A 274 -22.76 -11.62 10.53
C GLY A 274 -23.76 -11.56 9.37
N LYS A 275 -23.32 -11.14 8.18
CA LYS A 275 -24.19 -10.97 7.00
C LYS A 275 -24.45 -12.27 6.24
N ARG A 276 -23.55 -13.25 6.35
CA ARG A 276 -23.62 -14.54 5.64
C ARG A 276 -23.42 -15.68 6.64
N ILE A 277 -24.39 -15.89 7.52
CA ILE A 277 -24.22 -16.85 8.62
C ILE A 277 -23.93 -18.29 8.14
N HIS A 278 -24.42 -18.67 6.96
CA HIS A 278 -24.17 -19.98 6.38
C HIS A 278 -22.69 -20.22 6.03
N THR A 279 -21.94 -19.19 5.63
CA THR A 279 -20.51 -19.32 5.33
C THR A 279 -19.71 -19.53 6.61
N LEU A 280 -20.08 -18.84 7.69
CA LEU A 280 -19.48 -19.05 9.01
C LEU A 280 -19.68 -20.49 9.51
N VAL A 281 -20.85 -21.09 9.23
CA VAL A 281 -21.12 -22.52 9.54
C VAL A 281 -20.21 -23.44 8.72
N GLU A 282 -20.03 -23.20 7.42
CA GLU A 282 -19.11 -23.98 6.57
C GLU A 282 -17.66 -23.85 7.05
N TYR A 283 -17.22 -22.62 7.33
CA TYR A 283 -15.91 -22.32 7.90
C TYR A 283 -15.63 -23.12 9.19
N PHE A 284 -16.55 -23.07 10.16
CA PHE A 284 -16.39 -23.82 11.40
C PHE A 284 -16.48 -25.33 11.21
N THR A 285 -17.28 -25.81 10.26
CA THR A 285 -17.32 -27.23 9.88
C THR A 285 -15.95 -27.70 9.41
N CYS A 286 -15.27 -26.90 8.58
CA CYS A 286 -13.92 -27.17 8.10
C CYS A 286 -12.87 -27.07 9.20
N LEU A 287 -13.01 -26.12 10.15
CA LEU A 287 -12.13 -26.05 11.32
C LEU A 287 -12.30 -27.25 12.26
N ALA A 288 -13.53 -27.74 12.44
CA ALA A 288 -13.80 -28.93 13.23
C ALA A 288 -13.14 -30.19 12.62
N GLY A 289 -12.93 -30.19 11.29
CA GLY A 289 -12.27 -31.24 10.53
C GLY A 289 -10.74 -31.14 10.46
N GLN A 290 -10.09 -30.18 11.16
CA GLN A 290 -8.63 -30.06 11.12
C GLN A 290 -7.92 -31.27 11.73
N VAL A 291 -6.87 -31.73 11.04
CA VAL A 291 -5.96 -32.79 11.52
C VAL A 291 -5.19 -32.32 12.75
N CYS A 292 -4.78 -31.06 12.78
CA CYS A 292 -4.11 -30.45 13.94
C CYS A 292 -5.11 -29.57 14.71
N ARG A 293 -5.34 -29.86 16.00
CA ARG A 293 -6.24 -29.09 16.90
C ARG A 293 -5.52 -28.09 17.80
N ASP A 294 -4.25 -27.83 17.51
CA ASP A 294 -3.40 -26.92 18.29
C ASP A 294 -3.61 -25.47 17.86
N PHE A 295 -4.86 -25.00 17.97
CA PHE A 295 -5.24 -23.65 17.62
C PHE A 295 -6.38 -23.14 18.51
N GLU A 296 -6.55 -21.82 18.53
CA GLU A 296 -7.69 -21.11 19.09
C GLU A 296 -8.32 -20.17 18.04
N VAL A 297 -9.56 -19.74 18.25
CA VAL A 297 -10.31 -18.92 17.29
C VAL A 297 -10.86 -17.66 17.95
N PHE A 298 -10.62 -16.50 17.32
CA PHE A 298 -11.19 -15.22 17.69
C PHE A 298 -12.12 -14.74 16.57
N VAL A 299 -13.42 -14.81 16.81
CA VAL A 299 -14.44 -14.25 15.93
C VAL A 299 -14.60 -12.78 16.29
N VAL A 300 -14.15 -11.87 15.43
CA VAL A 300 -14.23 -10.43 15.63
C VAL A 300 -15.45 -9.88 14.89
N GLY A 301 -16.54 -9.73 15.64
CA GLY A 301 -17.80 -9.19 15.16
C GLY A 301 -17.75 -7.67 15.01
N HIS A 302 -17.75 -7.17 13.78
CA HIS A 302 -17.67 -5.74 13.48
C HIS A 302 -19.04 -5.13 13.21
N ARG A 303 -19.42 -4.14 14.03
CA ARG A 303 -20.67 -3.38 13.93
C ARG A 303 -21.91 -4.27 13.79
N LEU A 304 -22.00 -5.29 14.64
CA LEU A 304 -23.09 -6.25 14.64
C LEU A 304 -24.39 -5.61 15.14
N SER A 305 -25.51 -5.93 14.48
CA SER A 305 -26.83 -5.78 15.10
C SER A 305 -27.04 -6.87 16.14
N LEU A 306 -27.98 -6.68 17.06
CA LEU A 306 -28.32 -7.69 18.07
C LEU A 306 -28.71 -9.03 17.44
N GLU A 307 -29.51 -9.01 16.37
CA GLU A 307 -29.91 -10.21 15.63
C GLU A 307 -28.70 -10.97 15.07
N ARG A 308 -27.75 -10.26 14.46
CA ARG A 308 -26.53 -10.87 13.90
C ARG A 308 -25.59 -11.38 14.97
N GLN A 309 -25.50 -10.68 16.10
CA GLN A 309 -24.75 -11.16 17.27
C GLN A 309 -25.33 -12.50 17.74
N ILE A 310 -26.65 -12.57 17.96
CA ILE A 310 -27.32 -13.80 18.39
C ILE A 310 -27.07 -14.94 17.39
N ALA A 311 -27.16 -14.66 16.09
CA ALA A 311 -26.89 -15.67 15.06
C ALA A 311 -25.46 -16.22 15.14
N ILE A 312 -24.46 -15.36 15.35
CA ILE A 312 -23.06 -15.78 15.52
C ILE A 312 -22.88 -16.59 16.81
N GLU A 313 -23.46 -16.15 17.92
CA GLU A 313 -23.43 -16.86 19.20
C GLU A 313 -24.05 -18.25 19.08
N GLN A 314 -25.17 -18.38 18.35
CA GLN A 314 -25.80 -19.67 18.07
C GLN A 314 -24.90 -20.61 17.26
N VAL A 315 -24.17 -20.09 16.27
CA VAL A 315 -23.18 -20.89 15.53
C VAL A 315 -22.06 -21.37 16.44
N ILE A 316 -21.55 -20.51 17.34
CA ILE A 316 -20.51 -20.88 18.32
C ILE A 316 -21.05 -21.92 19.33
N GLU A 317 -22.29 -21.77 19.78
CA GLU A 317 -23.03 -22.71 20.64
C GLU A 317 -23.37 -24.04 19.95
N ASP A 318 -23.28 -24.14 18.62
CA ASP A 318 -23.48 -25.41 17.89
C ASP A 318 -22.16 -26.15 17.64
N LEU A 319 -21.02 -25.53 17.94
CA LEU A 319 -19.71 -26.15 17.76
C LEU A 319 -19.50 -27.36 18.68
N PRO A 320 -18.69 -28.35 18.25
CA PRO A 320 -18.18 -29.39 19.14
C PRO A 320 -17.51 -28.76 20.36
N LEU A 321 -17.72 -29.34 21.56
CA LEU A 321 -17.26 -28.77 22.84
C LEU A 321 -15.79 -28.33 22.81
N TRP A 322 -14.91 -29.18 22.26
CA TRP A 322 -13.47 -28.88 22.20
C TRP A 322 -13.12 -27.63 21.39
N LEU A 323 -13.90 -27.29 20.36
CA LEU A 323 -13.68 -26.12 19.52
C LEU A 323 -14.39 -24.90 20.11
N ARG A 324 -15.56 -25.10 20.71
CA ARG A 324 -16.28 -24.06 21.45
C ARG A 324 -15.42 -23.48 22.58
N ASP A 325 -14.80 -24.34 23.38
CA ASP A 325 -13.94 -23.93 24.50
C ASP A 325 -12.72 -23.09 24.06
N LYS A 326 -12.36 -23.18 22.78
CA LYS A 326 -11.25 -22.46 22.15
C LYS A 326 -11.70 -21.29 21.26
N THR A 327 -13.00 -21.01 21.19
CA THR A 327 -13.56 -19.97 20.34
C THR A 327 -14.08 -18.82 21.19
N LYS A 328 -13.67 -17.59 20.87
CA LYS A 328 -14.10 -16.37 21.56
C LYS A 328 -14.70 -15.37 20.58
N LEU A 329 -15.87 -14.85 20.92
CA LEU A 329 -16.48 -13.72 20.20
C LEU A 329 -16.00 -12.40 20.82
N ILE A 330 -15.40 -11.54 20.00
CA ILE A 330 -15.00 -10.18 20.36
C ILE A 330 -15.91 -9.21 19.59
N ARG A 331 -16.51 -8.25 20.28
CA ARG A 331 -17.38 -7.25 19.67
C ARG A 331 -16.62 -5.94 19.47
N VAL A 332 -16.70 -5.41 18.26
CA VAL A 332 -16.07 -4.15 17.85
C VAL A 332 -17.12 -3.28 17.19
N ASP A 333 -17.48 -2.17 17.81
CA ASP A 333 -18.57 -1.28 17.38
C ASP A 333 -18.09 -0.03 16.61
N HIS A 334 -16.78 0.23 16.59
CA HIS A 334 -16.16 1.39 15.97
C HIS A 334 -15.01 1.02 15.01
N GLY A 335 -14.30 2.03 14.49
CA GLY A 335 -13.20 1.85 13.54
C GLY A 335 -13.65 1.43 12.14
N ASN A 336 -12.71 1.40 11.20
CA ASN A 336 -12.93 0.91 9.83
C ASN A 336 -12.75 -0.62 9.75
N ARG A 337 -12.66 -1.18 8.52
CA ARG A 337 -12.49 -2.63 8.30
C ARG A 337 -11.18 -3.21 8.88
N THR A 338 -10.18 -2.36 9.06
CA THR A 338 -8.82 -2.72 9.50
C THR A 338 -8.77 -2.86 11.02
N HIS A 339 -9.49 -2.00 11.74
CA HIS A 339 -9.52 -1.98 13.19
C HIS A 339 -9.83 -3.35 13.85
N PRO A 340 -10.83 -4.14 13.37
CA PRO A 340 -11.04 -5.51 13.85
C PRO A 340 -9.82 -6.43 13.80
N LEU A 341 -8.91 -6.27 12.81
CA LEU A 341 -7.67 -7.05 12.74
C LEU A 341 -6.74 -6.70 13.90
N ASN A 342 -6.53 -5.40 14.16
CA ASN A 342 -5.71 -4.96 15.28
C ASN A 342 -6.27 -5.45 16.62
N VAL A 343 -7.59 -5.40 16.81
CA VAL A 343 -8.25 -5.93 18.02
C VAL A 343 -8.06 -7.44 18.15
N GLY A 344 -8.29 -8.20 17.07
CA GLY A 344 -8.13 -9.65 17.06
C GLY A 344 -6.68 -10.08 17.32
N PHE A 345 -5.72 -9.45 16.65
CA PHE A 345 -4.29 -9.73 16.84
C PHE A 345 -3.83 -9.37 18.26
N ALA A 346 -4.36 -8.30 18.86
CA ALA A 346 -4.02 -7.95 20.24
C ALA A 346 -4.48 -9.01 21.27
N GLN A 347 -5.55 -9.76 20.98
CA GLN A 347 -6.06 -10.82 21.85
C GLN A 347 -5.42 -12.20 21.60
N ALA A 348 -4.73 -12.36 20.46
CA ALA A 348 -4.16 -13.63 20.04
C ALA A 348 -3.03 -14.11 20.96
N ASN A 349 -3.12 -15.37 21.41
CA ASN A 349 -2.15 -15.96 22.33
C ASN A 349 -1.20 -16.97 21.67
N GLY A 350 -1.51 -17.42 20.46
CA GLY A 350 -0.78 -18.46 19.74
C GLY A 350 0.62 -18.05 19.31
N ARG A 351 1.47 -19.04 18.99
CA ARG A 351 2.83 -18.77 18.48
C ARG A 351 2.79 -18.03 17.13
N TYR A 352 1.82 -18.39 16.30
CA TYR A 352 1.49 -17.71 15.05
C TYR A 352 0.06 -17.20 15.10
N ILE A 353 -0.23 -16.16 14.30
CA ILE A 353 -1.56 -15.58 14.13
C ILE A 353 -1.90 -15.65 12.65
N ALA A 354 -3.04 -16.25 12.29
CA ALA A 354 -3.54 -16.27 10.91
C ALA A 354 -4.83 -15.47 10.80
N ILE A 355 -5.05 -14.84 9.64
CA ILE A 355 -6.33 -14.24 9.29
C ILE A 355 -7.07 -15.26 8.44
N HIS A 356 -8.31 -15.56 8.81
CA HIS A 356 -9.18 -16.37 7.98
C HIS A 356 -10.57 -15.76 7.96
N ASP A 357 -10.98 -15.23 6.81
CA ASP A 357 -12.30 -14.63 6.64
C ASP A 357 -13.39 -15.72 6.71
N ASP A 358 -14.60 -15.34 7.11
CA ASP A 358 -15.71 -16.27 7.39
C ASP A 358 -16.41 -16.81 6.14
N ASP A 359 -15.96 -16.40 4.96
CA ASP A 359 -16.43 -16.86 3.66
C ASP A 359 -15.37 -17.60 2.84
N ASP A 360 -14.20 -17.87 3.41
CA ASP A 360 -13.19 -18.74 2.83
C ASP A 360 -13.27 -20.16 3.42
N ILE A 361 -12.66 -21.14 2.75
CA ILE A 361 -12.70 -22.55 3.18
C ILE A 361 -11.29 -23.09 3.47
N PRO A 362 -10.95 -23.42 4.72
CA PRO A 362 -9.70 -24.11 5.04
C PRO A 362 -9.82 -25.61 4.73
N MET A 363 -8.78 -26.20 4.15
CA MET A 363 -8.69 -27.66 3.98
C MET A 363 -8.29 -28.32 5.30
N GLY A 364 -8.61 -29.60 5.50
CA GLY A 364 -8.42 -30.31 6.77
C GLY A 364 -6.97 -30.36 7.29
N HIS A 365 -5.97 -30.14 6.43
CA HIS A 365 -4.56 -30.09 6.79
C HIS A 365 -3.99 -28.67 6.96
N TRP A 366 -4.81 -27.62 6.89
CA TRP A 366 -4.35 -26.21 6.90
C TRP A 366 -3.45 -25.86 8.09
N VAL A 367 -3.89 -26.14 9.33
CA VAL A 367 -3.08 -25.86 10.54
C VAL A 367 -1.84 -26.75 10.60
N ASP A 368 -1.96 -28.01 10.16
CA ASP A 368 -0.86 -28.98 10.14
C ASP A 368 0.24 -28.60 9.14
N SER A 369 -0.12 -28.07 7.97
CA SER A 369 0.83 -27.57 6.96
C SER A 369 1.63 -26.39 7.48
N PHE A 370 1.01 -25.43 8.16
CA PHE A 370 1.75 -24.35 8.83
C PHE A 370 2.68 -24.90 9.92
N ARG A 371 2.21 -25.84 10.74
CA ARG A 371 3.01 -26.45 11.80
C ARG A 371 4.26 -27.14 11.23
N LYS A 372 4.10 -27.92 10.16
CA LYS A 372 5.22 -28.57 9.47
C LYS A 372 6.21 -27.55 8.92
N LEU A 373 5.71 -26.50 8.28
CA LEU A 373 6.56 -25.44 7.72
C LEU A 373 7.35 -24.69 8.81
N ALA A 374 6.74 -24.48 9.99
CA ALA A 374 7.36 -23.80 11.12
C ALA A 374 8.51 -24.58 11.78
N ILE A 375 8.54 -25.92 11.66
CA ILE A 375 9.60 -26.75 12.30
C ILE A 375 10.99 -26.37 11.77
N GLU A 376 11.09 -26.11 10.47
CA GLU A 376 12.37 -25.77 9.80
C GLU A 376 12.57 -24.26 9.67
N ASN A 377 11.51 -23.45 9.86
CA ASN A 377 11.49 -22.02 9.55
C ASN A 377 10.90 -21.18 10.69
N ASP A 378 11.19 -21.56 11.94
CA ASP A 378 10.63 -20.86 13.10
C ASP A 378 10.97 -19.36 13.09
N GLY A 379 9.96 -18.54 13.34
CA GLY A 379 10.07 -17.08 13.33
C GLY A 379 9.80 -16.44 11.96
N ALA A 380 9.74 -17.18 10.85
CA ALA A 380 9.41 -16.63 9.53
C ALA A 380 7.90 -16.42 9.34
N LEU A 381 7.51 -15.57 8.38
CA LEU A 381 6.13 -15.57 7.88
C LEU A 381 5.86 -16.89 7.15
N LEU A 382 4.89 -17.66 7.61
CA LEU A 382 4.55 -18.94 7.01
C LEU A 382 3.50 -18.73 5.92
N ARG A 383 3.72 -19.33 4.75
CA ARG A 383 2.83 -19.22 3.61
C ARG A 383 2.54 -20.57 2.97
N CYS A 384 1.27 -20.89 2.80
CA CYS A 384 0.79 -22.00 1.96
C CYS A 384 0.10 -21.44 0.71
N VAL A 385 -0.59 -22.29 -0.06
CA VAL A 385 -1.34 -21.89 -1.25
C VAL A 385 -2.83 -21.97 -0.99
N SER A 386 -3.58 -21.01 -1.55
CA SER A 386 -5.04 -21.09 -1.67
C SER A 386 -5.41 -21.16 -3.15
N SER A 387 -6.59 -21.69 -3.45
CA SER A 387 -7.15 -21.65 -4.80
C SER A 387 -8.32 -20.68 -4.87
N LEU A 388 -8.26 -19.74 -5.81
CA LEU A 388 -9.39 -18.86 -6.10
C LEU A 388 -10.54 -19.68 -6.70
N GLN A 389 -11.75 -19.50 -6.18
CA GLN A 389 -12.96 -20.10 -6.71
C GLN A 389 -14.08 -19.05 -6.79
N HIS A 390 -14.66 -18.85 -7.97
CA HIS A 390 -15.83 -17.99 -8.10
C HIS A 390 -17.07 -18.66 -7.51
N VAL A 391 -17.83 -17.91 -6.72
CA VAL A 391 -19.05 -18.37 -6.05
C VAL A 391 -20.18 -17.36 -6.17
N GLU A 392 -21.42 -17.85 -6.02
CA GLU A 392 -22.62 -17.04 -5.87
C GLU A 392 -23.51 -17.56 -4.75
N THR A 393 -24.39 -16.69 -4.25
CA THR A 393 -25.43 -17.08 -3.29
C THR A 393 -26.59 -17.75 -4.02
N VAL A 394 -26.99 -18.93 -3.55
CA VAL A 394 -28.21 -19.61 -3.99
C VAL A 394 -29.16 -19.75 -2.81
N SER A 395 -30.45 -19.51 -3.03
CA SER A 395 -31.47 -19.70 -2.00
C SER A 395 -32.35 -20.90 -2.36
N LEU A 396 -32.40 -21.89 -1.47
CA LEU A 396 -33.19 -23.12 -1.62
C LEU A 396 -34.08 -23.28 -0.40
N ARG A 397 -35.41 -23.32 -0.62
CA ARG A 397 -36.42 -23.45 0.45
C ARG A 397 -36.26 -22.41 1.57
N GLY A 398 -35.91 -21.17 1.21
CA GLY A 398 -35.72 -20.07 2.15
C GLY A 398 -34.43 -20.12 2.96
N ARG A 399 -33.46 -20.95 2.56
CA ARG A 399 -32.10 -20.97 3.13
C ARG A 399 -31.09 -20.60 2.08
N ASP A 400 -30.22 -19.66 2.42
CA ASP A 400 -29.11 -19.27 1.57
C ASP A 400 -27.92 -20.23 1.74
N GLY A 401 -27.20 -20.46 0.67
CA GLY A 401 -25.98 -21.25 0.64
C GLY A 401 -25.05 -20.79 -0.47
N VAL A 402 -23.86 -21.38 -0.50
CA VAL A 402 -22.82 -21.07 -1.48
C VAL A 402 -22.90 -22.05 -2.66
N ARG A 403 -22.84 -21.52 -3.88
CA ARG A 403 -22.68 -22.33 -5.10
C ARG A 403 -21.42 -21.91 -5.84
N SER A 404 -20.52 -22.86 -6.09
CA SER A 404 -19.36 -22.66 -6.97
C SER A 404 -19.82 -22.54 -8.42
N ILE A 405 -19.30 -21.56 -9.16
CA ILE A 405 -19.71 -21.24 -10.55
C ILE A 405 -18.60 -21.40 -11.58
N GLY A 406 -17.40 -21.80 -11.18
CA GLY A 406 -16.26 -21.91 -12.09
C GLY A 406 -15.16 -22.85 -11.60
N LYS A 407 -14.14 -23.02 -12.44
CA LYS A 407 -12.92 -23.76 -12.09
C LYS A 407 -12.13 -23.04 -10.99
N THR A 408 -11.40 -23.81 -10.19
CA THR A 408 -10.45 -23.25 -9.25
C THR A 408 -9.15 -22.84 -9.94
N SER A 409 -8.47 -21.82 -9.43
CA SER A 409 -7.16 -21.38 -9.93
C SER A 409 -6.22 -21.13 -8.75
N PRO A 410 -5.12 -21.90 -8.60
CA PRO A 410 -4.20 -21.72 -7.48
C PRO A 410 -3.44 -20.39 -7.59
N PHE A 411 -3.21 -19.77 -6.44
CA PHE A 411 -2.25 -18.66 -6.34
C PHE A 411 -0.81 -19.17 -6.54
N PRO A 412 0.18 -18.30 -6.80
CA PRO A 412 1.57 -18.70 -6.96
C PRO A 412 2.08 -19.58 -5.80
N SER A 413 2.83 -20.64 -6.10
CA SER A 413 3.31 -21.59 -5.09
C SER A 413 4.35 -21.01 -4.15
N GLU A 414 5.13 -20.05 -4.63
CA GLU A 414 6.21 -19.40 -3.89
C GLU A 414 5.90 -17.93 -3.59
N PHE A 415 6.40 -17.43 -2.46
CA PHE A 415 6.41 -16.00 -2.19
C PHE A 415 7.52 -15.30 -2.98
N ASP A 416 7.15 -14.42 -3.90
CA ASP A 416 8.10 -13.52 -4.55
C ASP A 416 8.02 -12.11 -3.97
N PHE A 417 9.06 -11.70 -3.25
CA PHE A 417 9.13 -10.40 -2.59
C PHE A 417 9.04 -9.24 -3.59
N ILE A 418 9.67 -9.36 -4.77
CA ILE A 418 9.65 -8.30 -5.79
C ILE A 418 8.28 -8.21 -6.45
N GLN A 419 7.65 -9.35 -6.75
CA GLN A 419 6.29 -9.36 -7.25
C GLN A 419 5.33 -8.67 -6.26
N HIS A 420 5.48 -8.96 -4.97
CA HIS A 420 4.65 -8.35 -3.94
C HIS A 420 4.91 -6.85 -3.70
N LEU A 421 6.00 -6.25 -4.22
CA LEU A 421 6.12 -4.78 -4.25
C LEU A 421 5.06 -4.12 -5.14
N SER A 422 4.45 -4.87 -6.06
CA SER A 422 3.45 -4.36 -7.01
C SER A 422 2.00 -4.64 -6.62
N GLY A 423 1.74 -5.56 -5.68
CA GLY A 423 0.41 -5.94 -5.24
C GLY A 423 0.39 -7.20 -4.35
N ASN A 424 -0.79 -7.60 -3.90
CA ASN A 424 -0.95 -8.80 -3.07
C ASN A 424 -1.16 -10.05 -3.93
N TYR A 425 -0.34 -11.08 -3.72
CA TYR A 425 -0.45 -12.40 -4.37
C TYR A 425 -0.55 -13.54 -3.34
N SER A 426 -0.86 -13.19 -2.09
CA SER A 426 -1.00 -14.10 -0.96
C SER A 426 -2.29 -13.74 -0.19
N PRO A 427 -3.43 -14.37 -0.51
CA PRO A 427 -4.67 -14.16 0.23
C PRO A 427 -4.47 -14.39 1.73
N ASN A 428 -5.26 -13.71 2.56
CA ASN A 428 -5.09 -13.74 4.01
C ASN A 428 -5.08 -15.14 4.62
N ASN A 429 -5.96 -16.03 4.12
CA ASN A 429 -6.04 -17.42 4.56
C ASN A 429 -4.80 -18.29 4.21
N THR A 430 -3.85 -17.75 3.44
CA THR A 430 -2.59 -18.44 3.12
C THR A 430 -1.47 -18.18 4.10
N LEU A 431 -1.66 -17.29 5.08
CA LEU A 431 -0.57 -16.73 5.88
C LEU A 431 -0.74 -16.99 7.38
N ALA A 432 0.37 -17.30 8.05
CA ALA A 432 0.46 -17.30 9.50
C ALA A 432 1.66 -16.45 9.95
N PHE A 433 1.36 -15.35 10.63
CA PHE A 433 2.33 -14.35 11.07
C PHE A 433 2.92 -14.74 12.42
N PRO A 434 4.25 -14.66 12.61
CA PRO A 434 4.85 -14.89 13.93
C PRO A 434 4.34 -13.83 14.91
N ARG A 435 3.81 -14.28 16.05
CA ARG A 435 3.16 -13.39 17.04
C ARG A 435 4.03 -12.21 17.46
N GLY A 436 5.35 -12.43 17.57
CA GLY A 436 6.30 -11.41 18.02
C GLY A 436 6.32 -10.14 17.17
N VAL A 437 5.97 -10.22 15.89
CA VAL A 437 5.94 -9.04 15.00
C VAL A 437 4.84 -8.06 15.43
N PHE A 438 3.67 -8.56 15.82
CA PHE A 438 2.63 -7.71 16.37
C PHE A 438 2.94 -7.32 17.82
N HIS A 439 3.21 -8.28 18.71
CA HIS A 439 3.25 -7.96 20.15
C HIS A 439 4.55 -7.34 20.66
N HIS A 440 5.70 -7.62 20.03
CA HIS A 440 7.01 -7.10 20.48
C HIS A 440 7.56 -6.02 19.55
N LEU A 441 7.42 -6.19 18.22
CA LEU A 441 7.82 -5.14 17.27
C LEU A 441 6.76 -4.05 17.07
N ASN A 442 5.58 -4.23 17.69
CA ASN A 442 4.45 -3.30 17.62
C ASN A 442 4.05 -2.94 16.18
N MET A 443 4.26 -3.84 15.23
CA MET A 443 3.78 -3.66 13.86
C MET A 443 2.27 -3.85 13.87
N ARG A 444 1.52 -2.78 13.65
CA ARG A 444 0.05 -2.77 13.57
C ARG A 444 -0.41 -2.75 12.12
N PHE A 445 -1.65 -3.14 11.86
CA PHE A 445 -2.29 -2.83 10.58
C PHE A 445 -2.56 -1.33 10.50
N ASP A 446 -2.32 -0.71 9.34
CA ASP A 446 -2.58 0.72 9.17
C ASP A 446 -4.07 1.00 9.02
N GLU A 447 -4.68 1.56 10.07
CA GLU A 447 -6.09 1.92 10.08
C GLU A 447 -6.42 3.13 9.19
N ASN A 448 -5.45 3.78 8.56
CA ASN A 448 -5.73 4.78 7.52
C ASN A 448 -6.06 4.14 6.16
N LEU A 449 -5.74 2.85 5.98
CA LEU A 449 -6.07 2.11 4.76
C LEU A 449 -7.53 1.62 4.79
N THR A 450 -8.29 1.93 3.74
CA THR A 450 -9.66 1.46 3.54
C THR A 450 -9.75 0.18 2.70
N THR A 451 -8.66 -0.16 2.00
CA THR A 451 -8.44 -1.42 1.27
C THR A 451 -6.97 -1.81 1.37
N THR A 452 -6.61 -3.06 1.06
CA THR A 452 -5.21 -3.54 0.98
C THR A 452 -4.40 -3.39 2.27
N GLU A 453 -5.07 -3.34 3.42
CA GLU A 453 -4.44 -3.28 4.74
C GLU A 453 -3.56 -4.49 5.03
N ASP A 454 -3.95 -5.64 4.47
CA ASP A 454 -3.23 -6.90 4.52
C ASP A 454 -1.93 -6.83 3.74
N TRP A 455 -1.95 -6.27 2.54
CA TRP A 455 -0.77 -6.14 1.69
C TRP A 455 0.31 -5.28 2.34
N ASP A 456 -0.07 -4.12 2.89
CA ASP A 456 0.82 -3.26 3.67
C ASP A 456 1.48 -4.02 4.82
N TYR A 457 0.68 -4.78 5.57
CA TYR A 457 1.16 -5.57 6.70
C TYR A 457 2.11 -6.68 6.25
N ILE A 458 1.73 -7.47 5.23
CA ILE A 458 2.54 -8.55 4.66
C ILE A 458 3.93 -8.05 4.28
N MET A 459 4.02 -6.93 3.54
CA MET A 459 5.32 -6.43 3.07
C MET A 459 6.22 -5.97 4.21
N ARG A 460 5.66 -5.30 5.22
CA ARG A 460 6.43 -4.88 6.39
C ARG A 460 6.91 -6.07 7.22
N VAL A 461 6.06 -7.08 7.40
CA VAL A 461 6.43 -8.31 8.14
C VAL A 461 7.47 -9.10 7.35
N ALA A 462 7.20 -9.43 6.09
CA ALA A 462 8.07 -10.23 5.24
C ALA A 462 9.49 -9.65 5.12
N SER A 463 9.64 -8.33 5.14
CA SER A 463 10.95 -7.68 5.12
C SER A 463 11.78 -8.01 6.37
N VAL A 464 11.16 -8.05 7.55
CA VAL A 464 11.89 -8.21 8.82
C VAL A 464 12.09 -9.68 9.19
N VAL A 465 11.11 -10.55 8.92
CA VAL A 465 11.17 -11.97 9.34
C VAL A 465 11.39 -12.96 8.20
N GLY A 466 11.41 -12.51 6.95
CA GLY A 466 11.44 -13.40 5.78
C GLY A 466 10.15 -14.20 5.61
N VAL A 467 10.10 -15.05 4.58
CA VAL A 467 8.93 -15.88 4.26
C VAL A 467 9.35 -17.31 3.97
N ALA A 468 8.70 -18.27 4.62
CA ALA A 468 8.77 -19.68 4.29
C ALA A 468 7.54 -20.05 3.48
N SER A 469 7.72 -20.68 2.32
CA SER A 469 6.63 -21.07 1.42
C SER A 469 6.50 -22.58 1.33
N SER A 470 5.25 -23.05 1.29
CA SER A 470 4.89 -24.41 0.92
C SER A 470 3.98 -24.37 -0.31
N PRO A 471 4.21 -25.22 -1.33
CA PRO A 471 3.35 -25.30 -2.51
C PRO A 471 2.01 -25.98 -2.22
N GLU A 472 1.80 -26.49 -1.01
CA GLU A 472 0.57 -27.18 -0.64
C GLU A 472 -0.64 -26.25 -0.70
N ILE A 473 -1.67 -26.68 -1.43
CA ILE A 473 -2.97 -26.03 -1.42
C ILE A 473 -3.67 -26.43 -0.12
N THR A 474 -3.97 -25.43 0.69
CA THR A 474 -4.51 -25.61 2.05
C THR A 474 -5.80 -24.82 2.28
N GLY A 475 -6.28 -24.09 1.27
CA GLY A 475 -7.51 -23.34 1.35
C GLY A 475 -8.13 -23.07 -0.02
N THR A 476 -9.38 -22.64 0.02
CA THR A 476 -10.10 -22.06 -1.12
C THR A 476 -10.47 -20.63 -0.76
N TYR A 477 -10.06 -19.71 -1.63
CA TYR A 477 -10.40 -18.29 -1.55
C TYR A 477 -11.67 -18.05 -2.36
N GLN A 478 -12.79 -17.81 -1.69
CA GLN A 478 -14.09 -17.70 -2.36
C GLN A 478 -14.32 -16.27 -2.88
N TRP A 479 -14.45 -16.17 -4.20
CA TRP A 479 -14.63 -14.91 -4.89
C TRP A 479 -16.09 -14.68 -5.29
N TRP A 480 -16.75 -13.74 -4.61
CA TRP A 480 -18.15 -13.40 -4.84
C TRP A 480 -18.31 -12.41 -6.00
N GLU A 481 -19.20 -12.71 -6.94
CA GLU A 481 -19.55 -11.79 -8.05
C GLU A 481 -20.30 -10.53 -7.58
N LYS A 482 -20.98 -10.58 -6.42
CA LYS A 482 -21.73 -9.46 -5.83
C LYS A 482 -21.45 -9.35 -4.33
N GLY A 483 -21.28 -8.12 -3.84
CA GLY A 483 -21.12 -7.84 -2.40
C GLY A 483 -19.75 -8.21 -1.84
N ASN A 484 -18.70 -8.15 -2.66
CA ASN A 484 -17.31 -8.16 -2.21
C ASN A 484 -16.84 -6.71 -1.97
N SER A 485 -15.70 -6.54 -1.30
CA SER A 485 -15.15 -5.21 -1.03
C SER A 485 -14.73 -4.45 -2.30
N LEU A 486 -14.38 -5.14 -3.39
CA LEU A 486 -14.12 -4.52 -4.70
C LEU A 486 -15.34 -3.77 -5.25
N ALA A 487 -16.55 -4.32 -5.09
CA ALA A 487 -17.78 -3.65 -5.49
C ALA A 487 -18.19 -2.48 -4.57
N MET A 488 -17.53 -2.33 -3.41
CA MET A 488 -17.84 -1.29 -2.43
C MET A 488 -16.92 -0.07 -2.50
N HIS A 489 -15.77 -0.17 -3.17
CA HIS A 489 -14.74 0.87 -3.24
C HIS A 489 -14.47 1.27 -4.69
N THR A 490 -14.14 2.54 -4.93
CA THR A 490 -13.87 3.05 -6.29
C THR A 490 -12.46 2.67 -6.75
N ASP A 491 -12.24 2.52 -8.07
CA ASP A 491 -10.90 2.26 -8.63
C ASP A 491 -9.86 3.31 -8.19
N ASN A 492 -10.29 4.57 -8.02
CA ASN A 492 -9.44 5.65 -7.53
C ASN A 492 -9.00 5.42 -6.07
N GLU A 493 -9.88 4.89 -5.23
CA GLU A 493 -9.56 4.57 -3.83
C GLU A 493 -8.50 3.44 -3.76
N TRP A 494 -8.64 2.41 -4.59
CA TRP A 494 -7.64 1.34 -4.71
C TRP A 494 -6.28 1.89 -5.17
N ALA A 495 -6.28 2.81 -6.14
CA ALA A 495 -5.06 3.45 -6.63
C ALA A 495 -4.37 4.32 -5.56
N LEU A 496 -5.14 5.10 -4.79
CA LEU A 496 -4.61 5.94 -3.71
C LEU A 496 -4.01 5.09 -2.58
N ASN A 497 -4.71 4.06 -2.12
CA ASN A 497 -4.20 3.14 -1.10
C ASN A 497 -2.93 2.43 -1.57
N LYS A 498 -2.88 2.02 -2.84
CA LYS A 498 -1.67 1.45 -3.44
C LYS A 498 -0.50 2.43 -3.45
N ALA A 499 -0.73 3.68 -3.86
CA ALA A 499 0.31 4.71 -3.87
C ALA A 499 0.83 4.99 -2.46
N TRP A 500 -0.05 5.04 -1.46
CA TRP A 500 0.31 5.21 -0.04
C TRP A 500 1.22 4.08 0.48
N ILE A 501 0.91 2.82 0.13
CA ILE A 501 1.77 1.68 0.49
C ILE A 501 3.14 1.79 -0.17
N GLN A 502 3.19 2.18 -1.45
CA GLN A 502 4.44 2.36 -2.17
C GLN A 502 5.28 3.50 -1.58
N GLU A 503 4.66 4.63 -1.22
CA GLU A 503 5.34 5.75 -0.55
C GLU A 503 5.93 5.33 0.80
N LYS A 504 5.20 4.57 1.62
CA LYS A 504 5.73 4.02 2.87
C LYS A 504 6.93 3.12 2.68
N LEU A 505 6.89 2.27 1.65
CA LEU A 505 7.97 1.35 1.31
C LEU A 505 9.20 2.14 0.83
N ASP A 506 9.00 3.19 0.03
CA ASP A 506 10.07 4.04 -0.49
C ASP A 506 10.72 4.93 0.60
N ALA A 507 9.92 5.38 1.58
CA ALA A 507 10.39 6.27 2.64
C ALA A 507 11.31 5.61 3.68
N ARG A 508 11.58 4.30 3.60
CA ARG A 508 12.20 3.52 4.68
C ARG A 508 13.18 2.47 4.14
N PRO A 509 14.28 2.16 4.87
CA PRO A 509 15.12 1.03 4.51
C PRO A 509 14.34 -0.28 4.57
N ILE A 510 14.38 -1.05 3.47
CA ILE A 510 13.76 -2.38 3.37
C ILE A 510 14.87 -3.43 3.45
N LEU A 511 14.73 -4.38 4.36
CA LEU A 511 15.52 -5.61 4.31
C LEU A 511 14.95 -6.50 3.22
N ILE A 512 15.79 -6.85 2.25
CA ILE A 512 15.44 -7.74 1.14
C ILE A 512 16.03 -9.15 1.38
N PRO A 513 15.28 -10.23 1.12
CA PRO A 513 15.80 -11.58 1.31
C PRO A 513 17.03 -11.87 0.45
N ALA A 514 17.90 -12.77 0.92
CA ALA A 514 19.04 -13.24 0.14
C ALA A 514 18.59 -13.83 -1.21
N GLY A 515 19.38 -13.62 -2.27
CA GLY A 515 19.04 -14.05 -3.63
C GLY A 515 18.13 -13.10 -4.42
N THR A 516 17.46 -12.14 -3.76
CA THR A 516 16.56 -11.17 -4.41
C THR A 516 17.27 -10.30 -5.45
N VAL A 517 18.53 -9.91 -5.20
CA VAL A 517 19.33 -9.08 -6.12
C VAL A 517 19.46 -9.70 -7.52
N ARG A 518 19.62 -11.03 -7.61
CA ARG A 518 19.71 -11.74 -8.90
C ARG A 518 18.42 -11.60 -9.71
N LYS A 519 17.27 -11.67 -9.04
CA LYS A 519 15.96 -11.46 -9.69
C LYS A 519 15.81 -10.04 -10.20
N ILE A 520 16.21 -9.04 -9.40
CA ILE A 520 16.19 -7.62 -9.79
C ILE A 520 17.03 -7.41 -11.05
N LEU A 521 18.28 -7.93 -11.08
CA LEU A 521 19.16 -7.80 -12.24
C LEU A 521 18.56 -8.45 -13.50
N SER A 522 17.98 -9.66 -13.36
CA SER A 522 17.33 -10.34 -14.48
C SER A 522 16.11 -9.59 -15.02
N LEU A 523 15.29 -9.01 -14.14
CA LEU A 523 14.15 -8.16 -14.56
C LEU A 523 14.64 -6.90 -15.27
N TRP A 524 15.72 -6.29 -14.80
CA TRP A 524 16.31 -5.11 -15.42
C TRP A 524 16.88 -5.41 -16.82
N GLU A 525 17.60 -6.52 -16.99
CA GLU A 525 18.08 -6.98 -18.29
C GLU A 525 16.92 -7.28 -19.25
N HIS A 526 15.86 -7.94 -18.76
CA HIS A 526 14.68 -8.20 -19.56
C HIS A 526 14.00 -6.89 -20.01
N ALA A 527 13.85 -5.93 -19.10
CA ALA A 527 13.27 -4.62 -19.42
C ALA A 527 14.09 -3.87 -20.49
N ASN A 528 15.41 -3.89 -20.40
CA ASN A 528 16.29 -3.29 -21.41
C ASN A 528 16.19 -3.99 -22.77
N ASN A 529 16.09 -5.32 -22.78
CA ASN A 529 15.91 -6.09 -24.01
C ASN A 529 14.55 -5.76 -24.67
N VAL A 530 13.49 -5.66 -23.88
CA VAL A 530 12.16 -5.26 -24.36
C VAL A 530 12.19 -3.83 -24.90
N ALA A 531 12.83 -2.88 -24.21
CA ALA A 531 12.99 -1.51 -24.70
C ALA A 531 13.72 -1.48 -26.04
N THR A 532 14.81 -2.23 -26.17
CA THR A 532 15.58 -2.34 -27.43
C THR A 532 14.74 -2.93 -28.56
N GLN A 533 13.93 -3.96 -28.27
CA GLN A 533 13.01 -4.54 -29.26
C GLN A 533 11.92 -3.55 -29.65
N LEU A 534 11.39 -2.78 -28.70
CA LEU A 534 10.37 -1.77 -28.96
C LEU A 534 10.90 -0.65 -29.85
N ASP A 535 12.14 -0.22 -29.64
CA ASP A 535 12.81 0.76 -30.51
C ASP A 535 13.00 0.21 -31.92
N ALA A 536 13.41 -1.06 -32.06
CA ALA A 536 13.55 -1.71 -33.35
C ALA A 536 12.22 -1.84 -34.09
N VAL A 537 11.14 -2.19 -33.38
CA VAL A 537 9.78 -2.25 -33.94
C VAL A 537 9.30 -0.86 -34.34
N SER A 538 9.52 0.16 -33.50
CA SER A 538 9.14 1.55 -33.79
C SER A 538 9.86 2.07 -35.04
N HIS A 539 11.16 1.76 -35.19
CA HIS A 539 11.92 2.10 -36.39
C HIS A 539 11.37 1.40 -37.64
N ARG A 540 11.04 0.10 -37.53
CA ARG A 540 10.46 -0.66 -38.65
C ARG A 540 9.09 -0.13 -39.05
N ASN A 541 8.26 0.27 -38.08
CA ASN A 541 6.95 0.89 -38.35
C ASN A 541 7.11 2.22 -39.08
N ALA A 542 8.06 3.07 -38.67
CA ALA A 542 8.34 4.32 -39.37
C ALA A 542 8.76 4.11 -40.83
N ILE A 543 9.55 3.06 -41.12
CA ILE A 543 9.91 2.68 -42.50
C ILE A 543 8.68 2.24 -43.28
N ILE A 544 7.83 1.38 -42.69
CA ILE A 544 6.60 0.88 -43.34
C ILE A 544 5.63 2.02 -43.62
N GLU A 545 5.42 2.93 -42.68
CA GLU A 545 4.61 4.14 -42.88
C GLU A 545 5.15 5.00 -44.03
N GLY A 546 6.47 5.17 -44.11
CA GLY A 546 7.12 5.83 -45.24
C GLY A 546 6.86 5.12 -46.58
N GLN A 547 6.96 3.79 -46.61
CA GLN A 547 6.69 2.98 -47.81
C GLN A 547 5.20 3.01 -48.21
N LEU A 548 4.28 2.94 -47.25
CA LEU A 548 2.84 3.06 -47.48
C LEU A 548 2.49 4.45 -48.01
N GLY A 549 3.10 5.51 -47.47
CA GLY A 549 2.97 6.87 -48.00
C GLY A 549 3.42 6.96 -49.46
N ALA A 550 4.60 6.39 -49.79
CA ALA A 550 5.09 6.35 -51.16
C ALA A 550 4.19 5.53 -52.10
N MET A 551 3.66 4.39 -51.64
CA MET A 551 2.77 3.55 -52.44
C MET A 551 1.39 4.19 -52.66
N SER A 552 0.87 4.89 -51.65
CA SER A 552 -0.36 5.69 -51.77
C SER A 552 -0.19 6.82 -52.80
N GLN A 553 0.95 7.52 -52.78
CA GLN A 553 1.26 8.53 -53.79
C GLN A 553 1.36 7.92 -55.19
N TYR A 554 2.00 6.77 -55.31
CA TYR A 554 2.08 6.05 -56.59
C TYR A 554 0.69 5.65 -57.11
N ASP A 555 -0.21 5.16 -56.24
CA ASP A 555 -1.57 4.80 -56.65
C ASP A 555 -2.37 6.03 -57.10
N ILE A 556 -2.22 7.18 -56.42
CA ILE A 556 -2.80 8.47 -56.85
C ILE A 556 -2.30 8.84 -58.26
N ASP A 557 -0.99 8.72 -58.50
CA ASP A 557 -0.39 9.04 -59.80
C ASP A 557 -0.89 8.10 -60.91
N VAL A 558 -1.02 6.81 -60.62
CA VAL A 558 -1.58 5.81 -61.57
C VAL A 558 -3.05 6.11 -61.86
N GLN A 559 -3.87 6.42 -60.85
CA GLN A 559 -5.27 6.79 -61.05
C GLN A 559 -5.41 8.06 -61.91
N ALA A 560 -4.53 9.05 -61.69
CA ALA A 560 -4.49 10.26 -62.51
C ALA A 560 -4.14 9.94 -63.98
N GLN A 561 -3.16 9.07 -64.22
CA GLN A 561 -2.81 8.61 -65.57
C GLN A 561 -3.95 7.82 -66.23
N MET A 562 -4.57 6.88 -65.50
CA MET A 562 -5.70 6.09 -66.00
C MET A 562 -6.88 6.98 -66.38
N LYS A 563 -7.18 8.01 -65.57
CA LYS A 563 -8.21 9.00 -65.89
C LYS A 563 -7.87 9.77 -67.17
N ALA A 564 -6.63 10.24 -67.31
CA ALA A 564 -6.19 10.93 -68.52
C ALA A 564 -6.31 10.05 -69.78
N ILE A 565 -5.95 8.77 -69.68
CA ILE A 565 -6.11 7.80 -70.78
C ILE A 565 -7.59 7.57 -71.10
N SER A 566 -8.44 7.40 -70.08
CA SER A 566 -9.89 7.22 -70.26
C SER A 566 -10.53 8.44 -70.93
N ASP A 567 -10.20 9.64 -70.49
CA ASP A 567 -10.66 10.90 -71.08
C ASP A 567 -10.21 11.01 -72.56
N HIS A 568 -8.97 10.63 -72.86
CA HIS A 568 -8.47 10.60 -74.23
C HIS A 568 -9.17 9.54 -75.11
N ALA A 569 -9.43 8.35 -74.58
CA ALA A 569 -10.18 7.31 -75.28
C ALA A 569 -11.62 7.73 -75.58
N ASN A 570 -12.29 8.40 -74.62
CA ASN A 570 -13.62 8.97 -74.82
C ASN A 570 -13.62 10.07 -75.88
N PHE A 571 -12.60 10.93 -75.89
CA PHE A 571 -12.41 11.92 -76.93
C PHE A 571 -12.29 11.27 -78.32
N LEU A 572 -11.39 10.30 -78.48
CA LEU A 572 -11.21 9.57 -79.74
C LEU A 572 -12.50 8.86 -80.19
N LYS A 573 -13.23 8.24 -79.26
CA LYS A 573 -14.51 7.60 -79.55
C LYS A 573 -15.54 8.60 -80.08
N SER A 574 -15.63 9.78 -79.47
CA SER A 574 -16.52 10.86 -79.95
C SER A 574 -16.17 11.35 -81.36
N GLU A 575 -14.90 11.28 -81.73
CA GLU A 575 -14.40 11.69 -83.04
C GLU A 575 -14.65 10.62 -84.10
N ILE A 576 -14.48 9.34 -83.75
CA ILE A 576 -14.89 8.22 -84.59
C ILE A 576 -16.40 8.24 -84.83
N ASP A 577 -17.21 8.45 -83.79
CA ASP A 577 -18.67 8.49 -83.92
C ASP A 577 -19.13 9.67 -84.80
N ARG A 578 -18.47 10.83 -84.70
CA ARG A 578 -18.72 11.97 -85.61
C ARG A 578 -18.39 11.64 -87.06
N ASN A 579 -17.20 11.09 -87.32
CA ASN A 579 -16.78 10.70 -88.66
C ASN A 579 -17.68 9.62 -89.27
N ARG A 580 -18.12 8.65 -88.44
CA ARG A 580 -19.04 7.60 -88.86
C ARG A 580 -20.41 8.16 -89.23
N ASN A 581 -20.96 9.06 -88.42
CA ASN A 581 -22.25 9.70 -88.71
C ASN A 581 -22.18 10.55 -89.99
N GLU A 582 -21.11 11.30 -90.20
CA GLU A 582 -20.91 12.04 -91.45
C GLU A 582 -20.83 11.11 -92.67
N ALA A 583 -20.13 9.97 -92.56
CA ALA A 583 -20.04 8.98 -93.64
C ALA A 583 -21.41 8.36 -93.96
N VAL A 584 -22.23 8.07 -92.95
CA VAL A 584 -23.60 7.55 -93.13
C VAL A 584 -24.48 8.59 -93.82
N ASP A 585 -24.42 9.86 -93.40
CA ASP A 585 -25.17 10.96 -94.03
C ASP A 585 -24.75 11.18 -95.49
N GLN A 586 -23.45 11.11 -95.79
CA GLN A 586 -22.95 11.16 -97.16
C GLN A 586 -23.51 10.01 -98.01
N GLN A 587 -23.50 8.79 -97.48
CA GLN A 587 -23.99 7.61 -98.18
C GLN A 587 -25.50 7.70 -98.44
N TYR A 588 -26.27 8.19 -97.47
CA TYR A 588 -27.72 8.39 -97.61
C TYR A 588 -28.04 9.44 -98.69
N LEU A 589 -27.35 10.59 -98.67
CA LEU A 589 -27.55 11.65 -99.66
C LEU A 589 -27.13 11.22 -101.08
N LEU A 590 -26.04 10.47 -101.21
CA LEU A 590 -25.61 9.89 -102.48
C LEU A 590 -26.68 8.93 -103.02
N ARG A 591 -27.25 8.08 -102.17
CA ARG A 591 -28.33 7.17 -102.56
C ARG A 591 -29.56 7.94 -103.05
N GLU A 592 -29.99 8.98 -102.34
CA GLU A 592 -31.14 9.79 -102.77
C GLU A 592 -30.89 10.55 -104.07
N ILE A 593 -29.68 11.08 -104.27
CA ILE A 593 -29.27 11.71 -105.54
C ILE A 593 -29.30 10.67 -106.67
N GLY A 594 -28.80 9.45 -106.41
CA GLY A 594 -28.86 8.31 -107.31
C GLY A 594 -30.30 7.97 -107.69
N ASP A 595 -31.18 7.80 -106.71
CA ASP A 595 -32.60 7.51 -106.93
C ASP A 595 -33.29 8.60 -107.79
N ILE A 596 -32.95 9.87 -107.59
CA ILE A 596 -33.46 10.96 -108.43
C ILE A 596 -32.97 10.80 -109.88
N ILE A 597 -31.67 10.65 -110.08
CA ILE A 597 -31.02 10.54 -111.41
C ILE A 597 -31.51 9.29 -112.15
N ASP A 598 -31.70 8.18 -111.46
CA ASP A 598 -32.06 6.90 -112.05
C ASP A 598 -33.55 6.64 -112.17
N SER A 599 -34.39 7.46 -111.54
CA SER A 599 -35.85 7.31 -111.61
C SER A 599 -36.37 7.37 -113.05
N THR A 600 -37.40 6.57 -113.33
CA THR A 600 -38.07 6.49 -114.63
C THR A 600 -38.58 7.87 -115.08
N SER A 601 -39.04 8.70 -114.15
CA SER A 601 -39.48 10.07 -114.44
C SER A 601 -38.33 11.02 -114.83
N TRP A 602 -37.14 10.84 -114.23
CA TRP A 602 -35.95 11.59 -114.63
C TRP A 602 -35.46 11.14 -116.01
N LYS A 603 -35.47 9.83 -116.28
CA LYS A 603 -35.10 9.26 -117.58
C LYS A 603 -36.07 9.66 -118.71
N LEU A 604 -37.38 9.63 -118.48
CA LEU A 604 -38.41 10.04 -119.45
C LEU A 604 -38.39 11.56 -119.75
N SER A 605 -38.02 12.40 -118.78
CA SER A 605 -37.84 13.85 -119.02
C SER A 605 -36.52 14.21 -119.71
N ALA A 606 -35.72 13.23 -120.14
CA ALA A 606 -34.47 13.46 -120.85
C ALA A 606 -34.59 14.36 -122.10
N PRO A 607 -35.65 14.28 -122.95
CA PRO A 607 -35.81 15.18 -124.10
C PRO A 607 -35.92 16.65 -123.69
N MET A 608 -36.54 16.95 -122.54
CA MET A 608 -36.65 18.32 -122.03
C MET A 608 -35.31 18.92 -121.58
N ARG A 609 -34.27 18.09 -121.41
CA ARG A 609 -32.90 18.54 -121.08
C ARG A 609 -32.02 18.68 -122.33
N TRP A 610 -32.52 18.32 -123.50
CA TRP A 610 -31.82 18.42 -124.78
C TRP A 610 -31.40 19.86 -125.14
N PRO A 611 -32.21 20.92 -124.89
CA PRO A 611 -31.78 22.30 -125.19
C PRO A 611 -30.56 22.74 -124.36
N LYS A 612 -30.42 22.27 -123.12
CA LYS A 612 -29.23 22.55 -122.27
C LYS A 612 -27.99 21.75 -122.68
N ARG A 613 -28.15 20.60 -123.35
CA ARG A 613 -27.02 19.79 -123.86
C ARG A 613 -26.30 20.43 -125.05
N ILE A 614 -26.98 21.29 -125.82
CA ILE A 614 -26.39 22.01 -126.96
C ILE A 614 -25.45 23.15 -126.50
N VAL A 615 -25.61 23.64 -125.26
CA VAL A 615 -24.75 24.68 -124.65
C VAL A 615 -23.67 24.08 -123.72
N GLY A 616 -23.28 22.81 -123.94
CA GLY A 616 -22.15 22.18 -123.26
C GLY A 616 -22.38 21.67 -121.83
N ALA A 617 -23.60 21.76 -121.27
CA ALA A 617 -23.89 21.22 -119.94
C ALA A 617 -24.10 19.68 -119.98
N ARG A 618 -23.22 18.92 -119.31
CA ARG A 618 -23.35 17.46 -119.14
C ARG A 618 -24.49 17.11 -118.17
N SER A 619 -25.15 15.98 -118.41
CA SER A 619 -26.13 15.44 -117.46
C SER A 619 -25.39 14.91 -116.23
N SER A 620 -25.77 15.39 -115.05
CA SER A 620 -25.25 14.91 -113.76
C SER A 620 -25.33 13.39 -113.69
N ARG A 621 -24.20 12.73 -113.43
CA ARG A 621 -24.12 11.30 -113.10
C ARG A 621 -23.89 11.15 -111.60
N LEU A 622 -24.29 10.01 -111.03
CA LEU A 622 -24.04 9.72 -109.61
C LEU A 622 -22.54 9.72 -109.29
N THR A 623 -21.71 9.24 -110.23
CA THR A 623 -20.25 9.18 -110.11
C THR A 623 -19.59 10.55 -109.94
N ASP A 624 -20.22 11.62 -110.43
CA ASP A 624 -19.68 12.98 -110.34
C ASP A 624 -19.74 13.53 -108.90
N HIS A 625 -20.47 12.87 -108.00
CA HIS A 625 -20.73 13.31 -106.63
C HIS A 625 -20.03 12.44 -105.58
N LEU A 626 -19.39 11.34 -105.99
CA LEU A 626 -18.60 10.49 -105.10
C LEU A 626 -17.41 11.29 -104.55
N GLY A 627 -17.34 11.45 -103.22
CA GLY A 627 -16.30 12.24 -102.53
C GLY A 627 -16.69 13.69 -102.21
N SER A 628 -17.92 14.12 -102.52
CA SER A 628 -18.43 15.44 -102.10
C SER A 628 -18.83 15.46 -100.62
N SER A 629 -18.62 16.58 -99.93
CA SER A 629 -19.06 16.77 -98.54
C SER A 629 -20.59 16.68 -98.38
N VAL A 630 -21.09 16.38 -97.16
CA VAL A 630 -22.53 16.34 -96.85
C VAL A 630 -23.25 17.61 -97.33
N GLN A 631 -22.65 18.80 -97.10
CA GLN A 631 -23.21 20.07 -97.57
C GLN A 631 -23.29 20.18 -99.10
N GLN A 632 -22.24 19.78 -99.81
CA GLN A 632 -22.23 19.78 -101.28
C GLN A 632 -23.25 18.80 -101.87
N LEU A 633 -23.44 17.64 -101.24
CA LEU A 633 -24.45 16.66 -101.63
C LEU A 633 -25.87 17.17 -101.37
N GLN A 634 -26.12 17.79 -100.20
CA GLN A 634 -27.42 18.42 -99.91
C GLN A 634 -27.76 19.52 -100.93
N GLU A 635 -26.80 20.36 -101.28
CA GLU A 635 -27.01 21.42 -102.27
C GLU A 635 -27.27 20.85 -103.67
N THR A 636 -26.54 19.79 -104.05
CA THR A 636 -26.76 19.08 -105.31
C THR A 636 -28.16 18.46 -105.37
N LYS A 637 -28.59 17.76 -104.31
CA LYS A 637 -29.96 17.23 -104.19
C LYS A 637 -30.99 18.35 -104.34
N ARG A 638 -30.79 19.48 -103.67
CA ARG A 638 -31.69 20.66 -103.74
C ARG A 638 -31.75 21.24 -105.16
N ARG A 639 -30.63 21.31 -105.87
CA ARG A 639 -30.57 21.74 -107.29
C ARG A 639 -31.27 20.76 -108.23
N LEU A 640 -31.10 19.46 -108.03
CA LEU A 640 -31.78 18.42 -108.83
C LEU A 640 -33.30 18.47 -108.65
N LEU A 641 -33.78 18.57 -107.40
CA LEU A 641 -35.20 18.66 -107.05
C LEU A 641 -35.87 19.94 -107.55
N SER A 642 -35.14 21.05 -107.62
CA SER A 642 -35.66 22.34 -108.12
C SER A 642 -35.57 22.49 -109.65
N SER A 643 -34.96 21.53 -110.35
CA SER A 643 -34.81 21.57 -111.80
C SER A 643 -36.17 21.56 -112.53
N ARG A 644 -36.25 22.30 -113.66
CA ARG A 644 -37.47 22.41 -114.48
C ARG A 644 -37.95 21.04 -114.99
N SER A 645 -37.02 20.14 -115.34
CA SER A 645 -37.34 18.77 -115.79
C SER A 645 -37.95 17.90 -114.69
N TRP A 646 -37.46 18.02 -113.45
CA TRP A 646 -38.07 17.32 -112.32
C TRP A 646 -39.45 17.88 -112.02
N ARG A 647 -39.62 19.21 -111.99
CA ARG A 647 -40.92 19.83 -111.70
C ARG A 647 -41.98 19.55 -112.77
N ALA A 648 -41.62 19.48 -114.06
CA ALA A 648 -42.57 19.19 -115.14
C ALA A 648 -43.15 17.77 -115.07
N THR A 649 -42.41 16.80 -114.54
CA THR A 649 -42.86 15.40 -114.35
C THR A 649 -43.58 15.16 -113.02
N ARG A 650 -43.89 16.23 -112.27
CA ARG A 650 -44.59 16.17 -110.98
C ARG A 650 -46.00 15.55 -111.04
N PRO A 651 -46.86 15.78 -112.07
CA PRO A 651 -48.16 15.12 -112.17
C PRO A 651 -48.02 13.60 -112.33
N MET A 652 -47.06 13.14 -113.15
CA MET A 652 -46.78 11.71 -113.35
C MET A 652 -46.30 11.02 -112.07
N ARG A 653 -45.46 11.70 -111.27
CA ARG A 653 -45.05 11.16 -109.96
C ARG A 653 -46.18 11.20 -108.92
N ALA A 654 -47.14 12.10 -109.05
CA ALA A 654 -48.34 12.10 -108.19
C ALA A 654 -49.24 10.90 -108.51
N VAL A 655 -49.42 10.56 -109.80
CA VAL A 655 -50.15 9.35 -110.24
C VAL A 655 -49.40 8.06 -109.86
N ALA A 656 -48.06 8.03 -110.00
CA ALA A 656 -47.26 6.88 -109.58
C ALA A 656 -47.20 6.70 -108.04
N ARG A 657 -47.49 7.74 -107.25
CA ARG A 657 -47.67 7.65 -105.79
C ARG A 657 -49.06 7.14 -105.39
N LEU A 658 -50.09 7.34 -106.22
CA LEU A 658 -51.44 6.80 -106.00
C LEU A 658 -51.52 5.26 -106.16
N PHE A 659 -50.58 4.63 -106.85
CA PHE A 659 -50.50 3.16 -107.04
C PHE A 659 -49.38 2.48 -106.25
N LYS A 660 -48.70 3.19 -105.34
CA LYS A 660 -47.70 2.58 -104.45
C LYS A 660 -48.29 2.32 -103.07
N VAL A 661 -48.72 1.08 -102.85
CA VAL A 661 -48.84 0.49 -101.52
C VAL A 661 -47.49 0.60 -100.81
N HIS A 662 -47.46 1.20 -99.62
CA HIS A 662 -46.30 1.20 -98.74
C HIS A 662 -46.13 -0.18 -98.10
N PRO A 663 -44.91 -0.73 -98.10
CA PRO A 663 -44.43 -1.57 -97.01
C PRO A 663 -43.53 -0.75 -96.07
N ILE A 664 -43.66 -1.10 -94.81
CA ILE A 664 -43.04 -0.61 -93.57
C ILE A 664 -41.53 -0.35 -93.70
#